data_AF-A0A9D1C8P2-F1
#
_entry.id   AF-A0A9D1C8P2-F1
#
_cell.length_a   1.000
_cell.length_b   1.000
_cell.length_c   1.000
_cell.angle_alpha   90.00
_cell.angle_beta   90.00
_cell.angle_gamma   90.00
#
_symmetry.space_group_name_H-M   'P 1'
#
loop_
_entity.id
_entity.type
_entity.pdbx_description
1 polymer ?
#
loop_
_entity_poly.entity_id
_entity_poly.type
_entity_poly.pdbx_seq_one_letter_code
_entity_poly.pdbx_strand_id
1 'polypeptide(L)'
;MTNVGYLVSSPKFLILAIAGALLVALVLVINGFANPGQTFAAGGPAGLVAHYTFDGQDGTDSSGNGNHGTLAGSPTFAAGPSGFGDAMVADLGKYVVLPDTTALSLRDHDFTVTAWVNASAFSGLGGYGGDWAVLGNRGPGGGGSTGLHLVMRDGRPYMGFFGNDLGSDNNLSLNTWYHIGWRYTKATGEMTLFLDGNQIASGGGHAPFIGIGDTFIGRCCETWDSPRYAKGLIDDVQIYDRPLTEGEVASLMNAAPPEPPEGPSGQVVILSSADIGPYAGSVASSFEAAGKTVVYKTPSEWAAMTTADFASYDAIALPDPNCTFNTGPIAAAIANASVWGAAVDGNIIIFGADEQFNHRAGAPNPEGQPFSDSMAPFVVADVGKTGAFVSLSCYYHGKGTGTAIPVLDAFSVGGFTVAHPPGCSNNGHIVETDHPAMNDLTDKVMNSGALWTCSAHNAFNTWPSDFQVLANALGVGSYVESDGSIGLPYILARGASSGPPVITSTVTGTLGDNGWYVSPVTVSYTASDTGSGIDEDASDLGDDDLLSDGDGQSASGTAVDNAGNSATATASDIDIDQTDPDVTVPADQVVSSGDPAGAVVNFSPTGSDATSGIASVTSNPASGSVFPVGTTTVTHTATDNAGNTSEGTHTVTVSLVLDIDIKPGSDVNPLNLNGNGVVPVAILGSDVLDVTTINVSTVSINGSTPAHNGHIEDVNDDGVADLVVHLTPSDFGIDTATPGGTVLTLTLTGEFNDETAFSGQDDVRINGNNENSKGKGGKGPK
;
A
#
# COMPACT_ATOMS: atom_id res chain seq x y z
N MET A 1 10.05 48.26 -59.67
CA MET A 1 11.30 47.68 -60.21
C MET A 1 11.35 46.25 -59.68
N THR A 2 11.02 45.22 -60.47
CA THR A 2 11.90 44.51 -61.46
C THR A 2 13.09 43.80 -60.78
N ASN A 3 13.36 42.50 -60.97
CA ASN A 3 12.66 41.50 -61.80
C ASN A 3 13.03 40.03 -61.42
N VAL A 4 12.11 39.09 -61.69
CA VAL A 4 12.26 37.67 -62.14
C VAL A 4 13.53 36.85 -61.78
N GLY A 5 13.35 35.61 -61.26
CA GLY A 5 14.39 34.57 -61.24
C GLY A 5 13.88 33.12 -60.99
N TYR A 6 14.27 32.18 -61.87
CA TYR A 6 14.01 30.71 -61.85
C TYR A 6 15.38 29.97 -61.88
N LEU A 7 15.59 28.67 -61.60
CA LEU A 7 14.80 27.44 -61.28
C LEU A 7 15.49 26.75 -60.05
N VAL A 8 15.43 25.45 -59.65
CA VAL A 8 15.00 24.16 -60.24
C VAL A 8 14.47 23.18 -59.15
N SER A 9 14.03 22.00 -59.58
CA SER A 9 13.54 20.79 -58.88
C SER A 9 14.28 20.24 -57.64
N SER A 10 13.50 19.68 -56.69
CA SER A 10 13.65 18.28 -56.24
C SER A 10 12.29 17.67 -55.81
N PRO A 11 12.09 16.34 -55.79
CA PRO A 11 10.74 15.75 -55.68
C PRO A 11 10.42 15.14 -54.31
N LYS A 12 9.70 15.87 -53.45
CA LYS A 12 8.94 15.32 -52.31
C LYS A 12 7.61 16.04 -52.11
N PHE A 13 6.61 15.69 -52.92
CA PHE A 13 5.22 16.14 -52.75
C PHE A 13 4.27 14.93 -52.72
N LEU A 14 4.34 14.17 -51.63
CA LEU A 14 3.30 13.24 -51.21
C LEU A 14 3.34 13.16 -49.67
N ILE A 15 2.18 13.04 -49.03
CA ILE A 15 2.00 13.00 -47.56
C ILE A 15 2.48 14.27 -46.84
N LEU A 16 1.72 15.37 -47.00
CA LEU A 16 1.49 16.32 -45.90
C LEU A 16 0.01 16.70 -45.85
N ALA A 17 -0.82 15.70 -45.57
CA ALA A 17 -2.27 15.83 -45.42
C ALA A 17 -2.78 14.87 -44.32
N ILE A 18 -2.17 14.99 -43.12
CA ILE A 18 -2.63 14.57 -41.77
C ILE A 18 -1.53 15.13 -40.82
N ALA A 19 -1.68 16.39 -40.43
CA ALA A 19 -0.80 17.10 -39.49
C ALA A 19 -1.44 18.42 -38.99
N GLY A 20 -2.78 18.49 -38.96
CA GLY A 20 -3.54 19.73 -38.81
C GLY A 20 -4.76 19.57 -37.91
N ALA A 21 -4.57 18.96 -36.74
CA ALA A 21 -5.64 18.69 -35.77
C ALA A 21 -5.19 18.73 -34.29
N LEU A 22 -3.89 18.88 -33.99
CA LEU A 22 -3.34 18.63 -32.65
C LEU A 22 -2.33 19.71 -32.17
N LEU A 23 -2.66 20.99 -32.37
CA LEU A 23 -1.88 22.10 -31.78
C LEU A 23 -2.74 23.37 -31.54
N VAL A 24 -3.88 23.21 -30.86
CA VAL A 24 -4.78 24.32 -30.48
C VAL A 24 -5.09 24.31 -28.96
N ALA A 25 -4.47 23.42 -28.19
CA ALA A 25 -4.77 23.18 -26.78
C ALA A 25 -3.71 23.68 -25.77
N LEU A 26 -2.60 24.30 -26.22
CA LEU A 26 -1.44 24.59 -25.35
C LEU A 26 -0.82 26.00 -25.52
N VAL A 27 -1.62 27.02 -25.86
CA VAL A 27 -1.20 28.44 -25.74
C VAL A 27 -2.40 29.32 -25.35
N LEU A 28 -2.91 29.20 -24.12
CA LEU A 28 -3.91 30.13 -23.58
C LEU A 28 -4.00 30.21 -22.04
N VAL A 29 -2.96 29.75 -21.32
CA VAL A 29 -2.91 29.76 -19.83
C VAL A 29 -1.66 30.51 -19.32
N ILE A 30 -1.26 31.59 -20.00
CA ILE A 30 -0.29 32.58 -19.49
C ILE A 30 -0.76 33.97 -19.92
N ASN A 31 -0.72 34.94 -18.99
CA ASN A 31 -1.22 36.33 -19.10
C ASN A 31 -2.72 36.54 -18.79
N GLY A 32 -3.11 36.24 -17.55
CA GLY A 32 -4.36 36.70 -16.93
C GLY A 32 -4.09 37.42 -15.61
N PHE A 33 -3.27 38.47 -15.61
CA PHE A 33 -2.89 39.19 -14.39
C PHE A 33 -4.12 39.69 -13.63
N ALA A 34 -4.19 39.35 -12.34
CA ALA A 34 -5.13 39.93 -11.41
C ALA A 34 -4.93 41.46 -11.34
N ASN A 35 -6.03 42.20 -11.22
CA ASN A 35 -6.02 43.65 -11.06
C ASN A 35 -6.35 43.96 -9.58
N PRO A 36 -5.36 44.29 -8.73
CA PRO A 36 -5.57 44.41 -7.29
C PRO A 36 -6.40 45.65 -6.95
N GLY A 37 -7.72 45.46 -6.85
CA GLY A 37 -8.65 46.57 -6.66
C GLY A 37 -10.14 46.23 -6.73
N GLN A 38 -10.54 44.95 -6.71
CA GLN A 38 -11.95 44.56 -6.52
C GLN A 38 -12.11 43.78 -5.23
N THR A 39 -12.88 44.35 -4.30
CA THR A 39 -13.39 43.62 -3.13
C THR A 39 -14.26 42.46 -3.59
N PHE A 40 -13.91 41.23 -3.22
CA PHE A 40 -14.81 40.10 -3.41
C PHE A 40 -16.11 40.36 -2.64
N ALA A 41 -17.25 40.26 -3.34
CA ALA A 41 -18.56 40.38 -2.73
C ALA A 41 -18.93 39.05 -2.07
N ALA A 42 -19.68 39.09 -0.97
CA ALA A 42 -20.09 37.88 -0.25
C ALA A 42 -20.87 36.91 -1.15
N GLY A 43 -20.41 35.66 -1.19
CA GLY A 43 -20.93 34.58 -2.03
C GLY A 43 -19.79 33.61 -2.36
N GLY A 44 -19.78 32.44 -1.71
CA GLY A 44 -18.77 31.40 -1.92
C GLY A 44 -18.90 30.64 -3.24
N PRO A 45 -18.29 29.45 -3.36
CA PRO A 45 -18.45 28.55 -4.50
C PRO A 45 -19.92 28.40 -4.93
N ALA A 46 -20.17 28.42 -6.24
CA ALA A 46 -21.54 28.50 -6.76
C ALA A 46 -22.40 27.32 -6.26
N GLY A 47 -23.50 27.64 -5.57
CA GLY A 47 -24.43 26.67 -4.98
C GLY A 47 -24.01 26.12 -3.61
N LEU A 48 -22.91 26.59 -3.00
CA LEU A 48 -22.56 26.22 -1.62
C LEU A 48 -23.56 26.84 -0.64
N VAL A 49 -24.12 26.02 0.24
CA VAL A 49 -25.19 26.36 1.20
C VAL A 49 -24.67 26.43 2.62
N ALA A 50 -23.79 25.50 3.00
CA ALA A 50 -23.10 25.50 4.29
C ALA A 50 -21.76 24.79 4.21
N HIS A 51 -20.81 25.18 5.05
CA HIS A 51 -19.47 24.59 5.16
C HIS A 51 -19.04 24.57 6.62
N TYR A 52 -18.60 23.41 7.13
CA TYR A 52 -18.16 23.25 8.53
C TYR A 52 -16.76 22.62 8.56
N THR A 53 -15.74 23.44 8.83
CA THR A 53 -14.31 23.03 8.92
C THR A 53 -13.83 22.71 10.33
N PHE A 54 -14.67 22.95 11.35
CA PHE A 54 -14.42 22.66 12.76
C PHE A 54 -13.20 23.34 13.44
N ASP A 55 -12.31 24.03 12.71
CA ASP A 55 -11.16 24.81 13.20
C ASP A 55 -11.46 25.73 14.40
N GLY A 56 -12.65 26.33 14.42
CA GLY A 56 -13.11 27.18 15.52
C GLY A 56 -13.45 26.43 16.81
N GLN A 57 -13.29 25.10 16.81
CA GLN A 57 -13.78 24.14 17.81
C GLN A 57 -15.28 24.33 18.12
N ASP A 58 -16.05 24.69 17.10
CA ASP A 58 -17.47 25.04 17.18
C ASP A 58 -18.31 24.42 16.05
N GLY A 59 -19.53 24.92 15.83
CA GLY A 59 -20.42 24.49 14.74
C GLY A 59 -20.60 25.55 13.64
N THR A 60 -19.69 26.52 13.51
CA THR A 60 -19.87 27.70 12.66
C THR A 60 -19.84 27.33 11.18
N ASP A 61 -20.95 27.62 10.49
CA ASP A 61 -20.98 27.70 9.03
C ASP A 61 -20.02 28.79 8.52
N SER A 62 -18.95 28.37 7.83
CA SER A 62 -17.92 29.22 7.24
C SER A 62 -18.27 29.72 5.84
N SER A 63 -19.33 29.19 5.20
CA SER A 63 -19.67 29.53 3.80
C SER A 63 -20.22 30.95 3.62
N GLY A 64 -20.44 31.68 4.73
CA GLY A 64 -21.00 33.04 4.75
C GLY A 64 -22.52 33.10 4.62
N ASN A 65 -23.23 31.96 4.58
CA ASN A 65 -24.69 31.91 4.48
C ASN A 65 -25.40 32.00 5.84
N GLY A 66 -24.71 31.65 6.93
CA GLY A 66 -25.23 31.77 8.30
C GLY A 66 -25.97 30.52 8.80
N ASN A 67 -25.75 29.37 8.16
CA ASN A 67 -26.35 28.07 8.48
C ASN A 67 -25.67 27.39 9.69
N HIS A 68 -25.27 28.17 10.69
CA HIS A 68 -24.45 27.68 11.81
C HIS A 68 -25.15 26.57 12.61
N GLY A 69 -24.42 25.50 12.87
CA GLY A 69 -24.83 24.37 13.68
C GLY A 69 -24.64 24.61 15.18
N THR A 70 -25.34 23.81 16.00
CA THR A 70 -25.19 23.80 17.46
C THR A 70 -24.59 22.46 17.90
N LEU A 71 -23.45 22.49 18.59
CA LEU A 71 -22.83 21.29 19.14
C LEU A 71 -23.71 20.63 20.21
N ALA A 72 -23.91 19.32 20.12
CA ALA A 72 -24.62 18.49 21.09
C ALA A 72 -23.65 17.51 21.76
N GLY A 73 -23.84 17.29 23.08
CA GLY A 73 -23.04 16.34 23.87
C GLY A 73 -21.62 16.75 24.20
N SER A 74 -21.21 17.99 23.88
CA SER A 74 -19.84 18.50 24.04
C SER A 74 -18.80 17.61 23.33
N PRO A 75 -18.73 17.66 21.99
CA PRO A 75 -17.64 17.03 21.26
C PRO A 75 -16.29 17.64 21.67
N THR A 76 -15.25 16.90 21.34
CA THR A 76 -13.85 17.31 21.45
C THR A 76 -13.30 17.42 20.03
N PHE A 77 -12.17 18.10 19.86
CA PHE A 77 -11.53 18.28 18.56
C PHE A 77 -10.14 17.65 18.57
N ALA A 78 -9.63 17.30 17.40
CA ALA A 78 -8.32 16.71 17.16
C ALA A 78 -7.95 16.89 15.68
N ALA A 79 -6.66 16.86 15.37
CA ALA A 79 -6.15 17.08 14.01
C ALA A 79 -6.94 16.33 12.92
N GLY A 80 -7.29 17.08 11.87
CA GLY A 80 -7.95 16.63 10.66
C GLY A 80 -7.03 15.85 9.72
N PRO A 81 -7.38 15.73 8.43
CA PRO A 81 -6.44 15.38 7.37
C PRO A 81 -5.41 16.51 7.15
N SER A 82 -4.25 16.22 6.54
CA SER A 82 -3.17 17.21 6.36
C SER A 82 -3.68 18.46 5.63
N GLY A 83 -3.46 19.63 6.24
CA GLY A 83 -3.91 20.93 5.76
C GLY A 83 -5.39 21.30 5.97
N PHE A 84 -6.21 20.44 6.61
CA PHE A 84 -7.63 20.71 6.87
C PHE A 84 -7.96 21.13 8.31
N GLY A 85 -6.98 21.17 9.22
CA GLY A 85 -7.13 21.78 10.54
C GLY A 85 -7.62 20.84 11.64
N ASP A 86 -8.75 21.15 12.27
CA ASP A 86 -9.15 20.58 13.58
C ASP A 86 -10.53 19.89 13.55
N ALA A 87 -10.55 18.59 13.27
CA ALA A 87 -11.75 17.79 13.05
C ALA A 87 -12.60 17.52 14.32
N MET A 88 -13.93 17.36 14.13
CA MET A 88 -14.83 17.00 15.23
C MET A 88 -14.74 15.51 15.59
N VAL A 89 -14.41 15.21 16.86
CA VAL A 89 -14.47 13.87 17.44
C VAL A 89 -15.93 13.47 17.72
N ALA A 90 -16.53 12.74 16.77
CA ALA A 90 -17.86 12.15 16.85
C ALA A 90 -17.87 10.86 17.71
N ASP A 91 -18.92 10.69 18.52
CA ASP A 91 -19.12 9.53 19.41
C ASP A 91 -20.60 9.46 19.85
N LEU A 92 -20.96 8.49 20.69
CA LEU A 92 -22.30 8.33 21.28
C LEU A 92 -22.80 9.62 21.94
N GLY A 93 -23.72 10.32 21.27
CA GLY A 93 -24.31 11.57 21.75
C GLY A 93 -23.50 12.84 21.46
N LYS A 94 -22.31 12.74 20.82
CA LYS A 94 -21.51 13.86 20.31
C LYS A 94 -21.79 14.07 18.82
N TYR A 95 -22.44 15.17 18.46
CA TYR A 95 -22.88 15.48 17.09
C TYR A 95 -23.21 16.97 16.92
N VAL A 96 -23.38 17.45 15.69
CA VAL A 96 -23.89 18.80 15.41
C VAL A 96 -25.39 18.75 15.09
N VAL A 97 -26.17 19.69 15.62
CA VAL A 97 -27.56 19.95 15.21
C VAL A 97 -27.59 21.11 14.23
N LEU A 98 -28.12 20.89 13.03
CA LEU A 98 -28.34 21.91 12.01
C LEU A 98 -29.84 22.29 11.95
N PRO A 99 -30.18 23.58 11.79
CA PRO A 99 -31.58 24.03 11.67
C PRO A 99 -32.30 23.46 10.43
N ASP A 100 -33.64 23.50 10.45
CA ASP A 100 -34.51 22.75 9.52
C ASP A 100 -34.12 22.87 8.03
N THR A 101 -34.15 21.71 7.38
CA THR A 101 -33.84 21.37 5.99
C THR A 101 -34.13 22.40 4.89
N THR A 102 -35.10 23.29 5.08
CA THR A 102 -35.39 24.40 4.14
C THR A 102 -34.30 25.45 4.06
N ALA A 103 -33.41 25.55 5.05
CA ALA A 103 -32.25 26.44 5.01
C ALA A 103 -31.01 25.79 4.37
N LEU A 104 -30.96 24.45 4.35
CA LEU A 104 -29.86 23.64 3.80
C LEU A 104 -30.12 23.15 2.35
N SER A 105 -31.27 23.49 1.75
CA SER A 105 -31.67 23.06 0.40
C SER A 105 -31.59 21.54 0.15
N LEU A 106 -31.74 20.70 1.18
CA LEU A 106 -31.72 19.23 1.04
C LEU A 106 -33.08 18.63 0.67
N ARG A 107 -34.18 19.30 1.07
CA ARG A 107 -35.54 18.76 1.00
C ARG A 107 -36.25 19.16 -0.28
N ASP A 108 -36.78 18.16 -0.99
CA ASP A 108 -37.43 18.27 -2.31
C ASP A 108 -36.56 19.08 -3.30
N HIS A 109 -35.26 18.83 -3.30
CA HIS A 109 -34.27 19.56 -4.09
C HIS A 109 -33.25 18.62 -4.73
N ASP A 110 -32.46 19.13 -5.66
CA ASP A 110 -31.16 18.55 -6.02
C ASP A 110 -30.13 18.95 -4.95
N PHE A 111 -29.14 18.11 -4.64
CA PHE A 111 -28.08 18.48 -3.69
C PHE A 111 -26.78 17.69 -3.91
N THR A 112 -25.70 18.18 -3.32
CA THR A 112 -24.47 17.40 -3.09
C THR A 112 -23.97 17.65 -1.67
N VAL A 113 -23.56 16.60 -0.96
CA VAL A 113 -22.86 16.70 0.32
C VAL A 113 -21.50 16.04 0.19
N THR A 114 -20.46 16.64 0.76
CA THR A 114 -19.14 16.02 0.91
C THR A 114 -18.63 16.17 2.35
N ALA A 115 -17.71 15.28 2.75
CA ALA A 115 -17.03 15.35 4.04
C ALA A 115 -15.74 14.50 4.02
N TRP A 116 -14.72 14.95 4.75
CA TRP A 116 -13.66 14.08 5.23
C TRP A 116 -14.19 13.22 6.41
N VAL A 117 -13.86 11.94 6.42
CA VAL A 117 -14.23 11.02 7.50
C VAL A 117 -13.06 10.10 7.88
N ASN A 118 -12.92 9.83 9.18
CA ASN A 118 -12.00 8.83 9.70
C ASN A 118 -12.71 7.99 10.78
N ALA A 119 -12.97 6.72 10.49
CA ALA A 119 -13.81 5.87 11.34
C ALA A 119 -12.97 4.98 12.26
N SER A 120 -13.17 5.11 13.59
CA SER A 120 -12.53 4.25 14.60
C SER A 120 -13.28 2.93 14.85
N ALA A 121 -14.52 2.82 14.36
CA ALA A 121 -15.30 1.59 14.23
C ALA A 121 -16.47 1.84 13.27
N PHE A 122 -16.71 1.00 12.26
CA PHE A 122 -17.88 1.15 11.36
C PHE A 122 -19.20 0.69 11.98
N SER A 123 -19.17 -0.07 13.08
CA SER A 123 -20.36 -0.42 13.85
C SER A 123 -20.88 0.81 14.61
N GLY A 124 -21.76 1.57 13.95
CA GLY A 124 -22.38 2.78 14.51
C GLY A 124 -23.01 2.56 15.89
N LEU A 125 -22.84 3.54 16.78
CA LEU A 125 -23.28 3.43 18.16
C LEU A 125 -24.79 3.75 18.27
N GLY A 126 -25.48 3.11 19.22
CA GLY A 126 -26.84 3.51 19.63
C GLY A 126 -28.02 2.60 19.25
N GLY A 127 -27.82 1.49 18.51
CA GLY A 127 -28.90 0.51 18.29
C GLY A 127 -28.71 -0.46 17.12
N TYR A 128 -29.80 -1.11 16.70
CA TYR A 128 -29.84 -2.16 15.67
C TYR A 128 -29.31 -1.72 14.28
N GLY A 129 -28.22 -2.34 13.81
CA GLY A 129 -27.64 -2.14 12.47
C GLY A 129 -26.47 -1.16 12.48
N GLY A 130 -25.33 -1.61 11.92
CA GLY A 130 -24.02 -0.93 11.98
C GLY A 130 -23.85 0.20 10.99
N ASP A 131 -24.72 1.22 11.06
CA ASP A 131 -24.66 2.42 10.23
C ASP A 131 -23.88 3.53 10.97
N TRP A 132 -22.68 3.85 10.48
CA TRP A 132 -21.86 4.99 10.92
C TRP A 132 -22.39 6.28 10.29
N ALA A 133 -22.75 7.26 11.11
CA ALA A 133 -23.59 8.36 10.68
C ALA A 133 -22.82 9.64 10.31
N VAL A 134 -22.60 9.89 9.01
CA VAL A 134 -21.95 11.12 8.54
C VAL A 134 -22.91 12.30 8.65
N LEU A 135 -24.04 12.21 7.94
CA LEU A 135 -25.11 13.21 7.99
C LEU A 135 -26.49 12.54 7.86
N GLY A 136 -27.49 13.03 8.59
CA GLY A 136 -28.85 12.51 8.49
C GLY A 136 -29.94 13.40 9.05
N ASN A 137 -31.20 13.04 8.81
CA ASN A 137 -32.37 13.86 9.17
C ASN A 137 -33.46 13.08 9.93
N ARG A 138 -34.22 13.79 10.77
CA ARG A 138 -35.29 13.24 11.61
C ARG A 138 -36.60 12.97 10.85
N GLY A 139 -36.65 11.88 10.09
CA GLY A 139 -37.90 11.39 9.53
C GLY A 139 -38.99 11.08 10.59
N PRO A 140 -40.27 11.37 10.37
CA PRO A 140 -41.34 11.20 11.36
C PRO A 140 -41.77 9.75 11.63
N GLY A 141 -40.97 8.75 11.22
CA GLY A 141 -41.23 7.33 11.48
C GLY A 141 -42.34 6.71 10.62
N GLY A 142 -42.27 6.85 9.29
CA GLY A 142 -43.20 6.22 8.35
C GLY A 142 -42.64 6.14 6.93
N GLY A 143 -42.96 5.07 6.20
CA GLY A 143 -42.35 4.78 4.90
C GLY A 143 -42.70 5.76 3.77
N GLY A 144 -41.83 5.78 2.75
CA GLY A 144 -41.68 6.91 1.81
C GLY A 144 -40.45 7.73 2.17
N SER A 145 -39.91 8.50 1.21
CA SER A 145 -38.57 9.13 1.23
C SER A 145 -38.35 10.20 2.33
N THR A 146 -38.50 9.86 3.60
CA THR A 146 -38.62 10.79 4.73
C THR A 146 -37.43 10.78 5.70
N GLY A 147 -36.47 9.87 5.59
CA GLY A 147 -35.30 9.79 6.48
C GLY A 147 -33.99 9.82 5.70
N LEU A 148 -33.26 10.93 5.75
CA LEU A 148 -31.96 11.07 5.08
C LEU A 148 -30.90 10.26 5.83
N HIS A 149 -30.23 9.35 5.13
CA HIS A 149 -29.10 8.55 5.61
C HIS A 149 -27.91 8.76 4.68
N LEU A 150 -26.88 9.52 5.11
CA LEU A 150 -25.56 9.53 4.48
C LEU A 150 -24.60 8.84 5.46
N VAL A 151 -24.21 7.60 5.15
CA VAL A 151 -23.64 6.65 6.13
C VAL A 151 -22.58 5.75 5.53
N MET A 152 -21.75 5.14 6.39
CA MET A 152 -21.05 3.90 6.07
C MET A 152 -21.71 2.73 6.80
N ARG A 153 -22.01 1.64 6.10
CA ARG A 153 -22.65 0.43 6.65
C ARG A 153 -21.75 -0.76 6.39
N ASP A 154 -21.34 -1.42 7.47
CA ASP A 154 -20.39 -2.54 7.44
C ASP A 154 -19.15 -2.23 6.55
N GLY A 155 -18.50 -1.10 6.80
CA GLY A 155 -17.29 -0.65 6.10
C GLY A 155 -17.50 0.05 4.76
N ARG A 156 -18.70 0.05 4.18
CA ARG A 156 -18.95 0.51 2.80
C ARG A 156 -19.83 1.77 2.75
N PRO A 157 -19.62 2.74 1.84
CA PRO A 157 -20.48 3.92 1.69
C PRO A 157 -21.90 3.60 1.21
N TYR A 158 -22.91 4.28 1.78
CA TYR A 158 -24.32 4.24 1.37
C TYR A 158 -24.96 5.64 1.38
N MET A 159 -26.02 5.81 0.59
CA MET A 159 -26.99 6.90 0.70
C MET A 159 -28.40 6.36 0.60
N GLY A 160 -29.34 6.89 1.39
CA GLY A 160 -30.76 6.52 1.29
C GLY A 160 -31.68 7.59 1.86
N PHE A 161 -32.97 7.51 1.48
CA PHE A 161 -34.04 8.39 1.97
C PHE A 161 -35.10 7.64 2.79
N PHE A 162 -34.77 6.42 3.28
CA PHE A 162 -35.61 5.39 3.92
C PHE A 162 -35.95 4.21 2.99
N GLY A 163 -35.18 3.13 3.12
CA GLY A 163 -35.51 1.82 2.51
C GLY A 163 -35.34 1.75 0.99
N ASN A 164 -34.62 2.72 0.42
CA ASN A 164 -34.33 2.87 -1.00
C ASN A 164 -32.82 3.13 -1.22
N ASP A 165 -32.00 2.60 -0.32
CA ASP A 165 -30.58 2.94 -0.20
C ASP A 165 -29.77 2.47 -1.42
N LEU A 166 -28.97 3.38 -1.99
CA LEU A 166 -27.84 3.05 -2.87
C LEU A 166 -26.62 2.72 -1.98
N GLY A 167 -25.89 1.65 -2.33
CA GLY A 167 -24.63 1.28 -1.68
C GLY A 167 -23.50 1.12 -2.68
N SER A 168 -22.27 1.14 -2.17
CA SER A 168 -21.08 0.72 -2.91
C SER A 168 -20.54 -0.61 -2.36
N ASP A 169 -19.74 -1.32 -3.16
CA ASP A 169 -18.98 -2.49 -2.73
C ASP A 169 -17.57 -2.13 -2.22
N ASN A 170 -17.14 -0.87 -2.37
CA ASN A 170 -15.85 -0.37 -1.86
C ASN A 170 -15.82 -0.39 -0.33
N ASN A 171 -14.95 -1.22 0.25
CA ASN A 171 -14.82 -1.41 1.69
C ASN A 171 -13.64 -0.59 2.24
N LEU A 172 -13.93 0.31 3.17
CA LEU A 172 -12.98 1.25 3.77
C LEU A 172 -12.24 0.63 4.98
N SER A 173 -11.04 1.13 5.26
CA SER A 173 -10.24 0.79 6.44
C SER A 173 -10.61 1.61 7.68
N LEU A 174 -10.30 1.10 8.87
CA LEU A 174 -10.45 1.84 10.13
C LEU A 174 -9.23 2.71 10.40
N ASN A 175 -9.46 3.86 11.02
CA ASN A 175 -8.47 4.89 11.36
C ASN A 175 -7.80 5.59 10.15
N THR A 176 -8.27 5.33 8.92
CA THR A 176 -7.84 5.98 7.68
C THR A 176 -8.76 7.17 7.34
N TRP A 177 -8.18 8.27 6.84
CA TRP A 177 -8.95 9.38 6.27
C TRP A 177 -9.42 9.06 4.85
N TYR A 178 -10.69 9.35 4.55
CA TYR A 178 -11.28 9.28 3.22
C TYR A 178 -12.17 10.50 2.98
N HIS A 179 -12.23 11.01 1.75
CA HIS A 179 -13.15 12.08 1.39
C HIS A 179 -14.34 11.51 0.60
N ILE A 180 -15.53 11.56 1.21
CA ILE A 180 -16.74 10.88 0.69
C ILE A 180 -17.74 11.89 0.17
N GLY A 181 -18.45 11.55 -0.92
CA GLY A 181 -19.48 12.40 -1.50
C GLY A 181 -20.80 11.69 -1.79
N TRP A 182 -21.89 12.44 -1.63
CA TRP A 182 -23.26 12.00 -1.85
C TRP A 182 -24.01 13.05 -2.68
N ARG A 183 -24.31 12.72 -3.94
CA ARG A 183 -25.05 13.59 -4.88
C ARG A 183 -26.45 13.03 -5.12
N TYR A 184 -27.45 13.90 -5.11
CA TYR A 184 -28.81 13.57 -5.55
C TYR A 184 -29.32 14.55 -6.63
N THR A 185 -29.80 13.99 -7.73
CA THR A 185 -30.42 14.71 -8.84
C THR A 185 -31.92 14.41 -8.90
N LYS A 186 -32.74 15.35 -8.41
CA LYS A 186 -34.21 15.28 -8.35
C LYS A 186 -34.84 15.08 -9.73
N ALA A 187 -34.26 15.68 -10.78
CA ALA A 187 -34.81 15.61 -12.13
C ALA A 187 -34.80 14.19 -12.75
N THR A 188 -33.83 13.35 -12.35
CA THR A 188 -33.67 11.95 -12.80
C THR A 188 -33.99 10.93 -11.70
N GLY A 189 -34.08 11.39 -10.44
CA GLY A 189 -34.08 10.52 -9.27
C GLY A 189 -32.74 9.79 -9.09
N GLU A 190 -31.63 10.38 -9.54
CA GLU A 190 -30.31 9.74 -9.48
C GLU A 190 -29.63 10.02 -8.15
N MET A 191 -29.18 8.96 -7.48
CA MET A 191 -28.25 8.99 -6.36
C MET A 191 -26.86 8.61 -6.87
N THR A 192 -25.80 9.30 -6.44
CA THR A 192 -24.41 8.97 -6.79
C THR A 192 -23.50 9.05 -5.57
N LEU A 193 -22.67 8.02 -5.37
CA LEU A 193 -21.63 7.94 -4.34
C LEU A 193 -20.25 8.21 -4.92
N PHE A 194 -19.44 8.96 -4.17
CA PHE A 194 -18.05 9.28 -4.48
C PHE A 194 -17.12 8.93 -3.31
N LEU A 195 -15.88 8.56 -3.63
CA LEU A 195 -14.78 8.28 -2.73
C LEU A 195 -13.51 8.84 -3.37
N ASP A 196 -12.82 9.74 -2.67
CA ASP A 196 -11.54 10.33 -3.08
C ASP A 196 -11.59 10.87 -4.53
N GLY A 197 -12.69 11.57 -4.82
CA GLY A 197 -13.02 12.19 -6.11
C GLY A 197 -13.60 11.25 -7.17
N ASN A 198 -13.49 9.95 -6.97
CA ASN A 198 -13.91 8.93 -7.94
C ASN A 198 -15.36 8.50 -7.70
N GLN A 199 -16.13 8.34 -8.78
CA GLN A 199 -17.52 7.85 -8.70
C GLN A 199 -17.53 6.33 -8.44
N ILE A 200 -18.02 5.92 -7.27
CA ILE A 200 -18.01 4.52 -6.82
C ILE A 200 -19.36 3.80 -6.90
N ALA A 201 -20.47 4.53 -7.08
CA ALA A 201 -21.78 3.97 -7.45
C ALA A 201 -22.71 5.05 -8.01
N SER A 202 -23.65 4.69 -8.89
CA SER A 202 -24.81 5.54 -9.23
C SER A 202 -26.07 4.69 -9.46
N GLY A 203 -27.25 5.24 -9.16
CA GLY A 203 -28.54 4.56 -9.28
C GLY A 203 -29.69 5.53 -9.51
N GLY A 204 -30.56 5.25 -10.49
CA GLY A 204 -31.65 6.14 -10.92
C GLY A 204 -33.05 5.71 -10.49
N GLY A 205 -33.98 6.67 -10.46
CA GLY A 205 -35.40 6.43 -10.13
C GLY A 205 -35.79 6.56 -8.65
N HIS A 206 -34.89 7.06 -7.79
CA HIS A 206 -35.15 7.30 -6.37
C HIS A 206 -36.01 8.57 -6.19
N ALA A 207 -37.18 8.44 -5.56
CA ALA A 207 -38.08 9.56 -5.27
C ALA A 207 -37.47 10.51 -4.23
N PRO A 208 -37.63 11.85 -4.37
CA PRO A 208 -36.86 12.86 -3.63
C PRO A 208 -37.07 12.81 -2.13
N PHE A 209 -36.06 13.27 -1.39
CA PHE A 209 -36.11 13.41 0.06
C PHE A 209 -37.15 14.46 0.48
N ILE A 210 -38.12 14.07 1.29
CA ILE A 210 -39.27 14.87 1.73
C ILE A 210 -39.43 14.97 3.25
N GLY A 211 -38.42 14.50 4.02
CA GLY A 211 -38.35 14.56 5.49
C GLY A 211 -38.43 15.99 6.07
N ILE A 212 -38.53 16.13 7.38
CA ILE A 212 -38.83 17.41 8.06
C ILE A 212 -38.10 17.56 9.39
N GLY A 213 -37.72 18.79 9.73
CA GLY A 213 -37.04 19.09 10.99
C GLY A 213 -35.53 18.93 10.90
N ASP A 214 -34.88 18.87 12.06
CA ASP A 214 -33.44 19.05 12.19
C ASP A 214 -32.61 17.99 11.45
N THR A 215 -31.54 18.46 10.80
CA THR A 215 -30.47 17.64 10.22
C THR A 215 -29.30 17.58 11.19
N PHE A 216 -28.48 16.53 11.15
CA PHE A 216 -27.37 16.35 12.05
C PHE A 216 -26.10 15.92 11.31
N ILE A 217 -24.93 16.36 11.79
CA ILE A 217 -23.61 15.84 11.41
C ILE A 217 -23.14 14.93 12.55
N GLY A 218 -22.67 13.71 12.24
CA GLY A 218 -22.30 12.71 13.24
C GLY A 218 -23.45 11.85 13.78
N ARG A 219 -24.68 12.06 13.30
CA ARG A 219 -25.91 11.37 13.76
C ARG A 219 -26.92 11.15 12.64
N CYS A 220 -27.59 10.00 12.63
CA CYS A 220 -28.70 9.73 11.70
C CYS A 220 -29.77 8.81 12.32
N CYS A 221 -30.82 8.54 11.54
CA CYS A 221 -31.92 7.61 11.80
C CYS A 221 -32.77 7.90 13.06
N GLU A 222 -34.07 8.20 12.88
CA GLU A 222 -35.08 8.04 13.93
C GLU A 222 -36.26 7.16 13.46
N THR A 223 -36.32 5.96 14.02
CA THR A 223 -37.51 5.62 14.80
C THR A 223 -37.15 5.84 16.28
N TRP A 224 -38.12 6.21 17.11
CA TRP A 224 -37.92 7.07 18.29
C TRP A 224 -37.06 6.47 19.43
N ASP A 225 -36.70 5.19 19.37
CA ASP A 225 -36.05 4.46 20.47
C ASP A 225 -34.58 4.03 20.20
N SER A 226 -33.99 4.35 19.03
CA SER A 226 -32.62 3.90 18.70
C SER A 226 -31.94 4.73 17.58
N PRO A 227 -31.35 5.91 17.88
CA PRO A 227 -30.54 6.69 16.92
C PRO A 227 -29.19 6.05 16.59
N ARG A 228 -28.57 6.42 15.45
CA ARG A 228 -27.20 6.04 15.08
C ARG A 228 -26.25 7.21 15.23
N TYR A 229 -25.02 6.92 15.65
CA TYR A 229 -23.93 7.89 15.76
C TYR A 229 -22.69 7.39 15.01
N ALA A 230 -21.95 8.34 14.44
CA ALA A 230 -20.55 8.12 14.07
C ALA A 230 -19.69 7.86 15.31
N LYS A 231 -18.49 7.32 15.07
CA LYS A 231 -17.44 7.12 16.06
C LYS A 231 -16.06 7.26 15.42
N GLY A 232 -15.40 8.39 15.66
CA GLY A 232 -14.15 8.76 14.98
C GLY A 232 -14.12 10.27 14.71
N LEU A 233 -13.55 10.68 13.60
CA LEU A 233 -13.44 12.08 13.19
C LEU A 233 -14.35 12.35 11.97
N ILE A 234 -14.96 13.53 11.93
CA ILE A 234 -15.67 14.08 10.77
C ILE A 234 -15.16 15.50 10.55
N ASP A 235 -14.88 15.83 9.30
CA ASP A 235 -14.27 17.11 8.92
C ASP A 235 -14.74 17.61 7.54
N ASP A 236 -14.45 18.87 7.23
CA ASP A 236 -14.77 19.60 5.98
C ASP A 236 -16.17 19.31 5.40
N VAL A 237 -17.22 19.44 6.22
CA VAL A 237 -18.57 19.08 5.78
C VAL A 237 -19.15 20.20 4.91
N GLN A 238 -19.22 19.96 3.60
CA GLN A 238 -19.77 20.90 2.61
C GLN A 238 -21.13 20.45 2.09
N ILE A 239 -22.08 21.39 1.99
CA ILE A 239 -23.46 21.14 1.52
C ILE A 239 -23.77 22.09 0.36
N TYR A 240 -24.19 21.54 -0.79
CA TYR A 240 -24.54 22.28 -2.00
C TYR A 240 -26.01 22.08 -2.41
N ASP A 241 -26.66 23.12 -2.93
CA ASP A 241 -28.07 23.12 -3.41
C ASP A 241 -28.26 22.54 -4.82
N ARG A 242 -27.22 21.88 -5.36
CA ARG A 242 -27.18 21.43 -6.75
C ARG A 242 -26.41 20.11 -6.89
N PRO A 243 -26.62 19.35 -7.98
CA PRO A 243 -25.81 18.20 -8.28
C PRO A 243 -24.48 18.68 -8.88
N LEU A 244 -23.37 18.44 -8.20
CA LEU A 244 -22.04 18.72 -8.73
C LEU A 244 -21.70 17.74 -9.86
N THR A 245 -20.99 18.22 -10.88
CA THR A 245 -20.42 17.35 -11.92
C THR A 245 -19.30 16.48 -11.35
N GLU A 246 -19.00 15.35 -11.99
CA GLU A 246 -17.88 14.48 -11.59
C GLU A 246 -16.55 15.25 -11.52
N GLY A 247 -16.31 16.20 -12.43
CA GLY A 247 -15.11 17.05 -12.43
C GLY A 247 -15.09 18.10 -11.32
N GLU A 248 -16.24 18.63 -10.89
CA GLU A 248 -16.33 19.50 -9.72
C GLU A 248 -16.12 18.72 -8.43
N VAL A 249 -16.71 17.53 -8.31
CA VAL A 249 -16.46 16.64 -7.17
C VAL A 249 -14.99 16.26 -7.12
N ALA A 250 -14.41 15.75 -8.22
CA ALA A 250 -12.99 15.39 -8.27
C ALA A 250 -12.06 16.57 -7.94
N SER A 251 -12.37 17.79 -8.39
CA SER A 251 -11.61 19.00 -8.06
C SER A 251 -11.78 19.48 -6.62
N LEU A 252 -12.80 19.04 -5.88
CA LEU A 252 -12.97 19.31 -4.44
C LEU A 252 -12.27 18.23 -3.61
N MET A 253 -12.48 16.94 -3.94
CA MET A 253 -11.91 15.82 -3.19
C MET A 253 -10.41 15.63 -3.40
N ASN A 254 -9.89 16.07 -4.55
CA ASN A 254 -8.47 16.13 -4.87
C ASN A 254 -8.00 17.59 -4.95
N ALA A 255 -8.69 18.51 -4.27
CA ALA A 255 -8.10 19.81 -3.99
C ALA A 255 -6.87 19.57 -3.09
N ALA A 256 -5.75 20.22 -3.42
CA ALA A 256 -4.79 20.54 -2.37
C ALA A 256 -5.50 21.40 -1.31
N PRO A 257 -5.06 21.37 -0.03
CA PRO A 257 -5.57 22.26 1.00
C PRO A 257 -5.64 23.72 0.52
N PRO A 258 -6.64 24.50 0.96
CA PRO A 258 -6.80 25.88 0.50
C PRO A 258 -5.49 26.66 0.71
N GLU A 259 -4.91 27.17 -0.39
CA GLU A 259 -3.59 27.85 -0.34
C GLU A 259 -3.57 28.90 0.78
N PRO A 260 -2.55 28.88 1.67
CA PRO A 260 -2.33 29.97 2.60
C PRO A 260 -2.29 31.31 1.85
N PRO A 261 -2.88 32.39 2.39
CA PRO A 261 -2.88 33.68 1.72
C PRO A 261 -1.44 34.15 1.47
N GLU A 262 -1.14 34.52 0.21
CA GLU A 262 0.19 34.82 -0.36
C GLU A 262 1.38 34.65 0.62
N GLY A 263 2.07 33.51 0.50
CA GLY A 263 3.19 33.12 1.36
C GLY A 263 4.34 34.15 1.46
N PRO A 264 5.27 33.94 2.42
CA PRO A 264 6.19 34.91 3.01
C PRO A 264 6.29 36.27 2.31
N SER A 265 5.58 37.26 2.84
CA SER A 265 5.45 38.60 2.26
C SER A 265 6.75 39.43 2.27
N GLY A 266 7.87 38.86 2.71
CA GLY A 266 9.14 39.52 2.94
C GLY A 266 9.13 40.38 4.20
N GLN A 267 8.20 40.12 5.12
CA GLN A 267 7.88 40.98 6.26
C GLN A 267 7.95 40.24 7.58
N VAL A 268 8.33 40.96 8.64
CA VAL A 268 8.36 40.44 10.01
C VAL A 268 7.47 41.31 10.89
N VAL A 269 6.58 40.69 11.67
CA VAL A 269 5.61 41.42 12.50
C VAL A 269 6.10 41.57 13.94
N ILE A 270 6.04 42.80 14.46
CA ILE A 270 6.45 43.15 15.83
C ILE A 270 5.27 43.77 16.58
N LEU A 271 4.99 43.25 17.79
CA LEU A 271 4.04 43.88 18.70
C LEU A 271 4.62 45.20 19.23
N SER A 272 3.96 46.30 18.93
CA SER A 272 4.31 47.62 19.47
C SER A 272 3.48 47.98 20.70
N SER A 273 4.08 48.71 21.62
CA SER A 273 3.41 49.32 22.76
C SER A 273 4.14 50.62 23.16
N ALA A 274 3.52 51.42 24.03
CA ALA A 274 4.14 52.66 24.52
C ALA A 274 5.47 52.42 25.25
N ASP A 275 5.64 51.24 25.85
CA ASP A 275 6.82 50.83 26.61
C ASP A 275 7.82 49.98 25.80
N ILE A 276 7.55 49.71 24.51
CA ILE A 276 8.48 49.05 23.57
C ILE A 276 9.30 50.11 22.81
N GLY A 277 8.70 51.24 22.43
CA GLY A 277 9.42 52.42 21.96
C GLY A 277 10.31 52.20 20.72
N PRO A 278 11.31 53.06 20.47
CA PRO A 278 12.18 52.96 19.29
C PRO A 278 13.36 51.98 19.46
N TYR A 279 13.55 51.40 20.64
CA TYR A 279 14.70 50.53 20.92
C TYR A 279 14.54 49.09 20.40
N ALA A 280 13.32 48.68 20.03
CA ALA A 280 13.10 47.51 19.17
C ALA A 280 13.88 47.56 17.84
N GLY A 281 14.46 48.72 17.50
CA GLY A 281 15.43 48.91 16.42
C GLY A 281 16.61 47.94 16.41
N SER A 282 17.00 47.29 17.53
CA SER A 282 18.10 46.30 17.50
C SER A 282 17.70 45.04 16.72
N VAL A 283 16.63 44.37 17.18
CA VAL A 283 15.99 43.21 16.54
C VAL A 283 15.46 43.56 15.16
N ALA A 284 14.81 44.73 15.03
CA ALA A 284 14.32 45.19 13.74
C ALA A 284 15.45 45.36 12.72
N SER A 285 16.58 45.98 13.10
CA SER A 285 17.71 46.11 12.17
C SER A 285 18.47 44.81 11.92
N SER A 286 18.40 43.80 12.79
CA SER A 286 18.88 42.45 12.45
C SER A 286 18.01 41.81 11.36
N PHE A 287 16.67 41.95 11.44
CA PHE A 287 15.76 41.49 10.37
C PHE A 287 15.90 42.31 9.08
N GLU A 288 16.09 43.63 9.15
CA GLU A 288 16.38 44.48 8.00
C GLU A 288 17.72 44.11 7.35
N ALA A 289 18.74 43.76 8.14
CA ALA A 289 20.02 43.24 7.65
C ALA A 289 19.91 41.85 7.02
N ALA A 290 19.01 41.00 7.54
CA ALA A 290 18.59 39.75 6.92
C ALA A 290 17.64 39.94 5.71
N GLY A 291 17.39 41.19 5.29
CA GLY A 291 16.68 41.53 4.05
C GLY A 291 15.15 41.58 4.16
N LYS A 292 14.58 41.58 5.37
CA LYS A 292 13.12 41.64 5.60
C LYS A 292 12.63 43.05 5.94
N THR A 293 11.33 43.27 5.76
CA THR A 293 10.65 44.54 6.07
C THR A 293 9.91 44.43 7.41
N VAL A 294 10.27 45.26 8.39
CA VAL A 294 9.67 45.18 9.73
C VAL A 294 8.35 45.96 9.81
N VAL A 295 7.29 45.30 10.28
CA VAL A 295 5.94 45.85 10.42
C VAL A 295 5.50 45.85 11.87
N TYR A 296 5.24 47.04 12.41
CA TYR A 296 4.75 47.23 13.77
C TYR A 296 3.22 47.20 13.81
N LYS A 297 2.64 46.47 14.77
CA LYS A 297 1.18 46.45 15.06
C LYS A 297 0.92 46.99 16.45
N THR A 298 -0.09 47.82 16.65
CA THR A 298 -0.54 48.23 17.99
C THR A 298 -1.24 47.06 18.71
N PRO A 299 -1.43 47.11 20.04
CA PRO A 299 -2.10 46.03 20.78
C PRO A 299 -3.55 45.77 20.28
N SER A 300 -4.21 46.80 19.76
CA SER A 300 -5.54 46.72 19.14
C SER A 300 -5.54 46.14 17.73
N GLU A 301 -4.46 46.28 16.96
CA GLU A 301 -4.33 45.65 15.65
C GLU A 301 -3.91 44.18 15.80
N TRP A 302 -2.99 43.89 16.71
CA TRP A 302 -2.56 42.52 17.05
C TRP A 302 -3.73 41.65 17.56
N ALA A 303 -4.62 42.21 18.38
CA ALA A 303 -5.81 41.53 18.87
C ALA A 303 -6.96 41.44 17.84
N ALA A 304 -6.78 42.01 16.64
CA ALA A 304 -7.71 41.91 15.52
C ALA A 304 -7.18 41.04 14.36
N MET A 305 -5.93 40.56 14.46
CA MET A 305 -5.31 39.65 13.49
C MET A 305 -5.74 38.21 13.74
N THR A 306 -6.07 37.52 12.65
CA THR A 306 -6.35 36.09 12.57
C THR A 306 -5.06 35.26 12.46
N THR A 307 -5.16 33.95 12.64
CA THR A 307 -4.07 33.00 12.37
C THR A 307 -3.50 33.15 10.96
N ALA A 308 -4.37 33.35 9.96
CA ALA A 308 -3.97 33.59 8.58
C ALA A 308 -3.24 34.93 8.38
N ASP A 309 -3.63 36.00 9.10
CA ASP A 309 -2.87 37.27 9.09
C ASP A 309 -1.46 37.07 9.66
N PHE A 310 -1.30 36.25 10.70
CA PHE A 310 -0.01 35.95 11.31
C PHE A 310 0.87 35.08 10.40
N ALA A 311 0.30 34.05 9.75
CA ALA A 311 1.01 33.17 8.81
C ALA A 311 1.56 33.89 7.55
N SER A 312 1.04 35.08 7.21
CA SER A 312 1.55 35.89 6.09
C SER A 312 2.92 36.57 6.33
N TYR A 313 3.45 36.47 7.56
CA TYR A 313 4.74 37.04 7.95
C TYR A 313 5.84 35.98 8.01
N ASP A 314 7.02 36.32 7.46
CA ASP A 314 8.23 35.49 7.47
C ASP A 314 8.69 35.13 8.89
N ALA A 315 8.40 36.00 9.87
CA ALA A 315 8.51 35.71 11.29
C ALA A 315 7.62 36.61 12.16
N ILE A 316 7.30 36.14 13.37
CA ILE A 316 6.72 36.94 14.46
C ILE A 316 7.80 37.21 15.51
N ALA A 317 7.93 38.46 15.99
CA ALA A 317 8.87 38.82 17.04
C ALA A 317 8.23 39.58 18.23
N LEU A 318 8.57 39.14 19.45
CA LEU A 318 8.13 39.71 20.72
C LEU A 318 9.32 40.17 21.59
N PRO A 319 9.94 41.34 21.29
CA PRO A 319 11.12 41.84 22.01
C PRO A 319 10.80 42.53 23.35
N ASP A 320 11.83 42.75 24.18
CA ASP A 320 11.77 43.51 25.45
C ASP A 320 12.86 44.61 25.49
N PRO A 321 12.77 45.61 24.59
CA PRO A 321 13.84 46.57 24.34
C PRO A 321 14.05 47.61 25.46
N ASN A 322 13.27 47.54 26.54
CA ASN A 322 13.38 48.40 27.73
C ASN A 322 13.44 47.60 29.04
N CYS A 323 13.71 46.29 28.98
CA CYS A 323 13.86 45.40 30.13
C CYS A 323 12.80 45.61 31.23
N THR A 324 11.52 45.49 30.86
CA THR A 324 10.44 45.86 31.80
C THR A 324 10.07 44.68 32.70
N PHE A 325 10.03 44.85 34.02
CA PHE A 325 9.80 43.75 34.98
C PHE A 325 8.34 43.23 35.06
N ASN A 326 7.55 43.40 34.00
CA ASN A 326 6.13 43.01 33.94
C ASN A 326 5.69 42.71 32.49
N THR A 327 4.75 41.78 32.32
CA THR A 327 4.25 41.35 30.99
C THR A 327 3.28 42.34 30.31
N GLY A 328 3.07 43.54 30.87
CA GLY A 328 2.17 44.56 30.31
C GLY A 328 2.42 44.89 28.83
N PRO A 329 3.67 45.08 28.36
CA PRO A 329 3.95 45.41 26.96
C PRO A 329 3.56 44.32 25.96
N ILE A 330 3.57 43.05 26.37
CA ILE A 330 3.18 41.88 25.56
C ILE A 330 1.79 41.33 25.92
N ALA A 331 0.97 42.07 26.68
CA ALA A 331 -0.33 41.59 27.14
C ALA A 331 -1.29 41.22 25.98
N ALA A 332 -1.18 41.84 24.81
CA ALA A 332 -1.95 41.48 23.62
C ALA A 332 -1.48 40.16 22.98
N ALA A 333 -0.18 39.85 23.01
CA ALA A 333 0.34 38.56 22.57
C ALA A 333 -0.10 37.44 23.52
N ILE A 334 -0.08 37.68 24.84
CA ILE A 334 -0.60 36.73 25.83
C ILE A 334 -2.11 36.50 25.65
N ALA A 335 -2.89 37.57 25.43
CA ALA A 335 -4.33 37.46 25.25
C ALA A 335 -4.75 36.79 23.92
N ASN A 336 -3.91 36.87 22.88
CA ASN A 336 -4.15 36.28 21.56
C ASN A 336 -3.29 35.02 21.30
N ALA A 337 -2.77 34.38 22.36
CA ALA A 337 -1.74 33.33 22.29
C ALA A 337 -2.13 32.13 21.42
N SER A 338 -3.39 31.68 21.47
CA SER A 338 -3.87 30.57 20.63
C SER A 338 -4.01 30.94 19.16
N VAL A 339 -4.21 32.23 18.82
CA VAL A 339 -4.48 32.66 17.44
C VAL A 339 -3.18 32.85 16.66
N TRP A 340 -2.18 33.53 17.24
CA TRP A 340 -0.85 33.56 16.62
C TRP A 340 -0.10 32.25 16.85
N GLY A 341 -0.37 31.51 17.93
CA GLY A 341 0.21 30.19 18.22
C GLY A 341 -0.22 29.07 17.28
N ALA A 342 -1.40 29.19 16.66
CA ALA A 342 -1.85 28.30 15.60
C ALA A 342 -1.24 28.64 14.21
N ALA A 343 -0.41 29.68 14.10
CA ALA A 343 0.29 30.05 12.86
C ALA A 343 1.77 29.59 12.87
N VAL A 344 2.13 28.63 13.74
CA VAL A 344 3.53 28.38 14.17
C VAL A 344 3.99 26.97 13.89
N ASP A 345 3.70 26.50 12.69
CA ASP A 345 4.45 25.41 12.06
C ASP A 345 5.84 25.92 11.60
N GLY A 346 6.00 27.25 11.48
CA GLY A 346 7.25 27.91 11.15
C GLY A 346 7.59 29.13 12.03
N ASN A 347 8.64 29.83 11.60
CA ASN A 347 9.44 30.81 12.32
C ASN A 347 8.78 31.82 13.29
N ILE A 348 9.12 31.70 14.57
CA ILE A 348 8.88 32.71 15.61
C ILE A 348 10.12 32.99 16.47
N ILE A 349 10.31 34.26 16.84
CA ILE A 349 11.20 34.68 17.93
C ILE A 349 10.40 35.20 19.12
N ILE A 350 10.54 34.54 20.26
CA ILE A 350 10.13 35.10 21.55
C ILE A 350 11.40 35.50 22.29
N PHE A 351 11.75 36.78 22.11
CA PHE A 351 13.10 37.26 22.38
C PHE A 351 13.27 37.73 23.82
N GLY A 352 14.33 37.23 24.47
CA GLY A 352 14.56 37.44 25.90
C GLY A 352 15.86 38.11 26.27
N ALA A 353 16.72 38.47 25.32
CA ALA A 353 17.90 39.23 25.70
C ALA A 353 17.51 40.66 26.10
N ASP A 354 18.10 41.08 27.21
CA ASP A 354 17.97 42.41 27.75
C ASP A 354 18.77 43.40 26.88
N GLU A 355 18.14 43.90 25.81
CA GLU A 355 18.76 44.83 24.86
C GLU A 355 19.29 46.11 25.54
N GLN A 356 18.78 46.45 26.73
CA GLN A 356 19.02 47.75 27.38
C GLN A 356 20.09 47.73 28.49
N PHE A 357 20.15 46.70 29.36
CA PHE A 357 21.25 46.51 30.31
C PHE A 357 22.45 45.78 29.70
N ASN A 358 22.32 45.06 28.58
CA ASN A 358 23.50 44.63 27.83
C ASN A 358 24.33 45.83 27.35
N HIS A 359 23.70 46.99 27.12
CA HIS A 359 24.37 48.23 26.77
C HIS A 359 24.98 48.95 27.99
N ARG A 360 26.30 49.17 27.96
CA ARG A 360 26.96 50.23 28.73
C ARG A 360 26.60 51.59 28.15
N ALA A 361 26.08 52.48 29.00
CA ALA A 361 25.84 53.88 28.69
C ALA A 361 27.07 54.56 28.05
N GLY A 362 27.01 54.76 26.73
CA GLY A 362 28.05 55.41 25.92
C GLY A 362 28.89 54.49 25.01
N ALA A 363 28.55 53.21 24.85
CA ALA A 363 29.13 52.35 23.81
C ALA A 363 28.71 52.80 22.39
N PRO A 364 29.56 52.62 21.34
CA PRO A 364 29.26 53.07 19.98
C PRO A 364 28.33 52.13 19.20
N ASN A 365 28.17 50.88 19.63
CA ASN A 365 27.13 49.95 19.19
C ASN A 365 26.26 49.59 20.42
N PRO A 366 24.96 49.27 20.24
CA PRO A 366 24.19 48.59 21.28
C PRO A 366 24.77 47.18 21.47
N GLU A 367 25.27 46.87 22.66
CA GLU A 367 26.15 45.71 22.85
C GLU A 367 25.41 44.36 22.76
N GLY A 368 24.08 44.31 22.96
CA GLY A 368 23.25 43.11 22.78
C GLY A 368 22.99 42.67 21.32
N GLN A 369 23.38 43.48 20.33
CA GLN A 369 23.16 43.22 18.91
C GLN A 369 23.61 41.83 18.39
N PRO A 370 24.76 41.24 18.80
CA PRO A 370 25.24 39.97 18.25
C PRO A 370 24.29 38.78 18.43
N PHE A 371 23.44 38.81 19.46
CA PHE A 371 22.45 37.76 19.70
C PHE A 371 21.28 37.86 18.70
N SER A 372 20.81 39.08 18.41
CA SER A 372 19.82 39.34 17.36
C SER A 372 20.38 39.07 15.96
N ASP A 373 21.64 39.43 15.71
CA ASP A 373 22.30 39.29 14.41
C ASP A 373 22.61 37.83 14.03
N SER A 374 22.91 36.94 14.99
CA SER A 374 23.02 35.48 14.74
C SER A 374 21.67 34.82 14.49
N MET A 375 20.59 35.44 15.01
CA MET A 375 19.27 34.82 15.11
C MET A 375 18.32 35.23 13.98
N ALA A 376 18.24 36.52 13.64
CA ALA A 376 17.37 36.98 12.57
C ALA A 376 17.63 36.33 11.20
N PRO A 377 18.89 36.04 10.76
CA PRO A 377 19.15 35.35 9.50
C PRO A 377 18.70 33.88 9.53
N PHE A 378 18.94 33.16 10.64
CA PHE A 378 18.50 31.78 10.83
C PHE A 378 16.98 31.66 10.74
N VAL A 379 16.26 32.55 11.43
CA VAL A 379 14.79 32.60 11.48
C VAL A 379 14.14 33.01 10.15
N VAL A 380 14.92 33.41 9.15
CA VAL A 380 14.35 33.82 7.85
C VAL A 380 15.00 33.19 6.63
N ALA A 381 15.87 32.20 6.85
CA ALA A 381 16.40 31.33 5.81
C ALA A 381 15.27 30.42 5.26
N ASP A 382 14.61 29.68 6.15
CA ASP A 382 13.66 28.63 5.81
C ASP A 382 12.30 28.87 6.49
N VAL A 383 11.56 29.87 5.97
CA VAL A 383 10.20 30.19 6.44
C VAL A 383 9.31 28.96 6.33
N GLY A 384 8.54 28.67 7.38
CA GLY A 384 7.69 27.48 7.47
C GLY A 384 8.37 26.21 8.01
N LYS A 385 9.69 26.21 8.30
CA LYS A 385 10.40 25.01 8.79
C LYS A 385 11.07 25.15 10.16
N THR A 386 11.61 26.32 10.48
CA THR A 386 12.48 26.47 11.67
C THR A 386 11.76 26.62 13.02
N GLY A 387 10.44 26.38 13.09
CA GLY A 387 9.64 26.40 14.32
C GLY A 387 9.78 27.68 15.15
N ALA A 388 10.35 27.57 16.36
CA ALA A 388 10.38 28.69 17.32
C ALA A 388 11.67 28.75 18.13
N PHE A 389 12.24 29.95 18.26
CA PHE A 389 13.39 30.26 19.11
C PHE A 389 12.98 31.14 20.30
N VAL A 390 13.36 30.75 21.51
CA VAL A 390 12.85 31.34 22.75
C VAL A 390 13.96 31.63 23.75
N SER A 391 13.97 32.86 24.28
CA SER A 391 14.76 33.24 25.45
C SER A 391 13.90 34.05 26.44
N LEU A 392 14.27 34.11 27.73
CA LEU A 392 13.41 34.70 28.77
C LEU A 392 13.76 36.13 29.16
N SER A 393 12.92 37.06 28.71
CA SER A 393 13.08 38.50 28.92
C SER A 393 12.91 38.97 30.37
N CYS A 394 13.20 40.25 30.60
CA CYS A 394 12.98 40.92 31.87
C CYS A 394 11.51 40.93 32.33
N TYR A 395 10.52 40.69 31.44
CA TYR A 395 9.10 40.50 31.81
C TYR A 395 8.93 39.50 32.97
N TYR A 396 9.81 38.49 33.03
CA TYR A 396 9.85 37.43 34.05
C TYR A 396 10.98 37.58 35.09
N HIS A 397 11.69 38.73 35.10
CA HIS A 397 12.72 38.99 36.11
C HIS A 397 12.13 39.04 37.53
N GLY A 398 12.81 38.39 38.46
CA GLY A 398 12.41 38.30 39.87
C GLY A 398 11.12 37.52 40.13
N LYS A 399 10.55 36.80 39.15
CA LYS A 399 9.46 35.83 39.42
C LYS A 399 10.06 34.59 40.09
N GLY A 400 9.27 33.92 40.93
CA GLY A 400 9.72 32.71 41.64
C GLY A 400 9.87 31.52 40.70
N THR A 401 10.74 30.56 41.05
CA THR A 401 10.86 29.30 40.31
C THR A 401 9.52 28.55 40.31
N GLY A 402 9.10 28.06 39.14
CA GLY A 402 7.77 27.47 38.91
C GLY A 402 6.68 28.48 38.53
N THR A 403 6.99 29.76 38.33
CA THR A 403 6.02 30.72 37.75
C THR A 403 5.78 30.37 36.27
N ALA A 404 4.52 30.23 35.85
CA ALA A 404 4.16 29.99 34.45
C ALA A 404 4.56 31.16 33.52
N ILE A 405 4.67 30.88 32.22
CA ILE A 405 5.11 31.84 31.20
C ILE A 405 4.02 31.98 30.11
N PRO A 406 2.92 32.72 30.34
CA PRO A 406 1.69 32.58 29.54
C PRO A 406 1.77 33.04 28.08
N VAL A 407 2.87 33.67 27.67
CA VAL A 407 3.13 33.96 26.25
C VAL A 407 3.58 32.69 25.48
N LEU A 408 4.03 31.66 26.19
CA LEU A 408 4.43 30.35 25.65
C LEU A 408 3.30 29.30 25.74
N ASP A 409 2.15 29.66 26.33
CA ASP A 409 0.93 28.82 26.30
C ASP A 409 0.43 28.59 24.85
N ALA A 410 0.89 29.42 23.90
CA ALA A 410 0.78 29.23 22.45
C ALA A 410 1.37 27.89 21.95
N PHE A 411 2.41 27.37 22.60
CA PHE A 411 3.05 26.09 22.24
C PHE A 411 2.63 24.94 23.17
N SER A 412 2.44 25.25 24.47
CA SER A 412 2.05 24.26 25.47
C SER A 412 1.49 24.97 26.71
N VAL A 413 0.18 24.93 26.88
CA VAL A 413 -0.55 25.61 27.97
C VAL A 413 -0.03 25.15 29.33
N GLY A 414 0.67 26.03 30.05
CA GLY A 414 1.30 25.76 31.33
C GLY A 414 2.56 24.88 31.29
N GLY A 415 3.03 24.46 30.11
CA GLY A 415 4.24 23.64 29.96
C GLY A 415 5.53 24.38 30.35
N PHE A 416 5.56 25.69 30.12
CA PHE A 416 6.73 26.53 30.38
C PHE A 416 6.67 27.21 31.76
N THR A 417 7.72 27.01 32.56
CA THR A 417 7.88 27.69 33.86
C THR A 417 9.27 28.30 34.04
N VAL A 418 9.35 29.41 34.78
CA VAL A 418 10.59 30.13 35.09
C VAL A 418 11.42 29.35 36.12
N ALA A 419 12.73 29.29 35.91
CA ALA A 419 13.75 29.10 36.94
C ALA A 419 14.37 30.46 37.28
N HIS A 420 14.45 30.79 38.57
CA HIS A 420 15.10 32.02 39.03
C HIS A 420 16.55 31.75 39.45
N PRO A 421 17.56 32.18 38.67
CA PRO A 421 18.95 32.05 39.07
C PRO A 421 19.25 32.91 40.32
N PRO A 422 20.24 32.54 41.16
CA PRO A 422 20.61 33.29 42.36
C PRO A 422 21.41 34.56 42.01
N GLY A 423 20.76 35.51 41.34
CA GLY A 423 21.37 36.68 40.73
C GLY A 423 21.76 36.45 39.26
N CYS A 424 22.40 37.46 38.67
CA CYS A 424 22.81 37.46 37.26
C CYS A 424 23.98 36.51 36.98
N SER A 425 23.81 35.61 36.01
CA SER A 425 24.91 34.76 35.52
C SER A 425 25.65 35.44 34.37
N ASN A 426 26.98 35.56 34.48
CA ASN A 426 27.89 35.93 33.37
C ASN A 426 28.71 34.70 32.94
N ASN A 427 28.06 33.54 32.88
CA ASN A 427 28.67 32.25 32.55
C ASN A 427 27.68 31.43 31.70
N GLY A 428 27.26 31.96 30.56
CA GLY A 428 26.48 31.26 29.54
C GLY A 428 27.37 30.35 28.69
N HIS A 429 26.85 29.22 28.24
CA HIS A 429 27.56 28.22 27.44
C HIS A 429 26.66 27.70 26.32
N ILE A 430 27.17 27.64 25.09
CA ILE A 430 26.47 27.05 23.94
C ILE A 430 26.62 25.53 24.01
N VAL A 431 25.50 24.84 24.10
CA VAL A 431 25.42 23.38 24.18
C VAL A 431 25.54 22.77 22.78
N GLU A 432 24.77 23.32 21.84
CA GLU A 432 24.63 22.81 20.47
C GLU A 432 25.39 23.73 19.50
N THR A 433 26.71 23.54 19.42
CA THR A 433 27.61 24.44 18.66
C THR A 433 27.37 24.46 17.16
N ASP A 434 26.79 23.38 16.64
CA ASP A 434 26.58 23.16 15.20
C ASP A 434 25.14 23.51 14.77
N HIS A 435 24.26 23.89 15.72
CA HIS A 435 22.89 24.28 15.44
C HIS A 435 22.85 25.67 14.77
N PRO A 436 22.19 25.87 13.61
CA PRO A 436 22.44 27.04 12.78
C PRO A 436 22.15 28.42 13.41
N ALA A 437 21.23 28.51 14.37
CA ALA A 437 20.99 29.69 15.22
C ALA A 437 22.26 30.26 15.89
N MET A 438 23.22 29.40 16.20
CA MET A 438 24.35 29.68 17.08
C MET A 438 25.65 29.95 16.31
N ASN A 439 25.64 29.87 14.97
CA ASN A 439 26.83 29.93 14.11
C ASN A 439 27.70 31.19 14.30
N ASP A 440 27.10 32.36 14.54
CA ASP A 440 27.82 33.62 14.77
C ASP A 440 28.02 33.94 16.27
N LEU A 441 27.62 33.03 17.16
CA LEU A 441 27.76 33.15 18.61
C LEU A 441 28.89 32.25 19.15
N THR A 442 29.44 32.65 20.30
CA THR A 442 30.39 31.82 21.06
C THR A 442 30.26 32.12 22.55
N ASP A 443 30.60 31.17 23.42
CA ASP A 443 30.76 31.38 24.87
C ASP A 443 31.57 32.64 25.20
N LYS A 444 32.60 32.93 24.38
CA LYS A 444 33.44 34.11 24.55
C LYS A 444 32.68 35.42 24.33
N VAL A 445 31.71 35.44 23.43
CA VAL A 445 30.79 36.58 23.24
C VAL A 445 29.79 36.63 24.40
N MET A 446 29.14 35.52 24.73
CA MET A 446 28.11 35.45 25.80
C MET A 446 28.64 35.76 27.20
N ASN A 447 29.95 35.62 27.44
CA ASN A 447 30.61 35.89 28.73
C ASN A 447 31.52 37.14 28.72
N SER A 448 31.57 37.88 27.61
CA SER A 448 32.35 39.12 27.52
C SER A 448 31.56 40.25 28.17
N GLY A 449 31.91 40.66 29.40
CA GLY A 449 31.34 41.84 30.09
C GLY A 449 31.62 43.22 29.45
N ALA A 450 31.86 43.23 28.14
CA ALA A 450 31.94 44.38 27.24
C ALA A 450 31.20 44.10 25.90
N LEU A 451 30.35 43.06 25.85
CA LEU A 451 29.45 42.67 24.75
C LEU A 451 28.13 42.10 25.31
N TRP A 452 28.21 41.18 26.29
CA TRP A 452 27.05 40.58 26.93
C TRP A 452 27.28 40.56 28.45
N THR A 453 26.35 41.15 29.21
CA THR A 453 26.41 41.20 30.69
C THR A 453 25.10 40.68 31.25
N CYS A 454 25.17 39.78 32.25
CA CYS A 454 24.04 38.95 32.67
C CYS A 454 23.51 38.10 31.50
N SER A 455 24.36 37.18 31.04
CA SER A 455 24.09 36.14 30.04
C SER A 455 22.72 35.49 30.24
N ALA A 456 22.39 35.15 31.50
CA ALA A 456 21.07 34.69 31.90
C ALA A 456 20.51 35.53 33.08
N HIS A 457 19.44 36.29 32.82
CA HIS A 457 18.62 36.99 33.82
C HIS A 457 17.56 36.08 34.45
N ASN A 458 16.99 35.20 33.63
CA ASN A 458 16.00 34.18 33.95
C ASN A 458 16.36 32.93 33.15
N ALA A 459 15.88 31.77 33.58
CA ALA A 459 16.08 30.50 32.90
C ALA A 459 14.77 29.70 32.89
N PHE A 460 14.73 28.57 32.19
CA PHE A 460 13.59 27.65 32.19
C PHE A 460 13.71 26.63 33.33
N ASN A 461 12.57 26.26 33.92
CA ASN A 461 12.42 25.22 34.94
C ASN A 461 11.64 24.01 34.40
N THR A 462 10.69 24.25 33.49
CA THR A 462 10.04 23.24 32.65
C THR A 462 9.82 23.82 31.25
N TRP A 463 9.85 22.94 30.25
CA TRP A 463 9.52 23.19 28.86
C TRP A 463 9.12 21.85 28.20
N PRO A 464 8.41 21.85 27.05
CA PRO A 464 8.12 20.65 26.26
C PRO A 464 9.40 19.99 25.71
N SER A 465 9.37 18.68 25.48
CA SER A 465 10.55 17.89 25.06
C SER A 465 11.01 18.15 23.63
N ASP A 466 10.15 18.71 22.79
CA ASP A 466 10.39 19.16 21.41
C ASP A 466 11.08 20.53 21.33
N PHE A 467 11.49 21.11 22.47
CA PHE A 467 12.37 22.27 22.54
C PHE A 467 13.78 21.84 22.99
N GLN A 468 14.73 21.82 22.06
CA GLN A 468 16.15 21.61 22.30
C GLN A 468 16.75 22.77 23.11
N VAL A 469 17.69 22.46 24.02
CA VAL A 469 18.48 23.47 24.73
C VAL A 469 19.65 23.90 23.86
N LEU A 470 19.75 25.19 23.53
CA LEU A 470 20.87 25.72 22.76
C LEU A 470 21.93 26.39 23.64
N ALA A 471 21.53 26.95 24.79
CA ALA A 471 22.47 27.50 25.76
C ALA A 471 21.98 27.43 27.22
N ASN A 472 22.94 27.19 28.13
CA ASN A 472 22.69 27.12 29.57
C ASN A 472 23.53 28.11 30.39
N ALA A 473 23.04 28.44 31.59
CA ALA A 473 23.79 29.17 32.60
C ALA A 473 24.71 28.20 33.35
N LEU A 474 25.84 27.88 32.73
CA LEU A 474 26.84 26.92 33.20
C LEU A 474 27.23 27.14 34.67
N GLY A 475 27.15 26.08 35.48
CA GLY A 475 27.44 26.10 36.91
C GLY A 475 26.32 26.64 37.81
N VAL A 476 25.18 27.02 37.25
CA VAL A 476 23.97 27.43 38.00
C VAL A 476 22.94 26.29 37.95
N GLY A 477 22.25 26.02 39.05
CA GLY A 477 21.23 24.94 39.07
C GLY A 477 21.83 23.54 39.07
N SER A 478 21.17 22.60 38.38
CA SER A 478 21.55 21.18 38.34
C SER A 478 20.95 20.39 37.17
N TYR A 479 20.57 21.04 36.09
CA TYR A 479 20.18 20.34 34.86
C TYR A 479 21.46 19.89 34.13
N VAL A 480 21.39 18.81 33.34
CA VAL A 480 22.54 18.24 32.62
C VAL A 480 22.17 18.14 31.15
N GLU A 481 23.01 18.72 30.28
CA GLU A 481 22.72 18.84 28.84
C GLU A 481 23.28 17.66 28.01
N SER A 482 23.04 17.69 26.70
CA SER A 482 23.55 16.73 25.70
C SER A 482 25.08 16.61 25.69
N ASP A 483 25.79 17.73 25.87
CA ASP A 483 27.25 17.79 25.95
C ASP A 483 27.83 17.36 27.32
N GLY A 484 26.97 17.09 28.31
CA GLY A 484 27.35 16.77 29.68
C GLY A 484 27.74 17.97 30.55
N SER A 485 27.54 19.20 30.07
CA SER A 485 27.61 20.42 30.88
C SER A 485 26.46 20.45 31.89
N ILE A 486 26.58 21.30 32.92
CA ILE A 486 25.62 21.40 34.02
C ILE A 486 25.22 22.87 34.21
N GLY A 487 23.93 23.17 34.08
CA GLY A 487 23.44 24.55 34.11
C GLY A 487 21.94 24.70 34.37
N LEU A 488 21.43 25.87 34.00
CA LEU A 488 20.01 26.15 33.79
C LEU A 488 19.81 26.62 32.34
N PRO A 489 19.05 25.90 31.50
CA PRO A 489 18.71 26.34 30.14
C PRO A 489 18.05 27.73 30.10
N TYR A 490 18.52 28.62 29.21
CA TYR A 490 17.94 29.97 29.05
C TYR A 490 17.73 30.39 27.60
N ILE A 491 18.17 29.55 26.65
CA ILE A 491 17.86 29.64 25.22
C ILE A 491 17.40 28.26 24.76
N LEU A 492 16.20 28.20 24.18
CA LEU A 492 15.57 27.01 23.63
C LEU A 492 15.21 27.21 22.15
N ALA A 493 15.17 26.12 21.38
CA ALA A 493 14.59 26.12 20.03
C ALA A 493 13.78 24.85 19.74
N ARG A 494 12.70 25.00 18.95
CA ARG A 494 11.90 23.93 18.33
C ARG A 494 12.06 24.04 16.81
N GLY A 495 12.13 22.92 16.10
CA GLY A 495 11.93 22.86 14.64
C GLY A 495 13.20 22.78 13.79
N ALA A 496 14.38 23.03 14.36
CA ALA A 496 15.66 22.73 13.72
C ALA A 496 16.39 21.62 14.49
N SER A 497 16.95 20.66 13.76
CA SER A 497 17.84 19.60 14.27
C SER A 497 19.28 19.87 13.82
N SER A 498 20.25 19.17 14.41
CA SER A 498 21.66 19.20 14.01
C SER A 498 22.09 17.97 13.17
N GLY A 499 21.16 17.11 12.75
CA GLY A 499 21.46 15.91 11.99
C GLY A 499 20.22 15.19 11.44
N PRO A 500 20.39 14.28 10.46
CA PRO A 500 19.29 13.63 9.75
C PRO A 500 18.52 12.60 10.57
N PRO A 501 17.26 12.30 10.19
CA PRO A 501 16.45 11.26 10.82
C PRO A 501 17.08 9.88 10.66
N VAL A 502 16.75 8.96 11.58
CA VAL A 502 17.10 7.54 11.46
C VAL A 502 15.96 6.80 10.78
N ILE A 503 16.26 6.05 9.73
CA ILE A 503 15.32 5.18 9.01
C ILE A 503 15.83 3.74 8.97
N THR A 504 14.92 2.77 9.09
CA THR A 504 15.20 1.34 8.90
C THR A 504 14.13 0.68 8.05
N SER A 505 14.51 -0.30 7.24
CA SER A 505 13.59 -1.15 6.45
C SER A 505 13.40 -2.53 7.08
N THR A 506 12.24 -3.14 6.87
CA THR A 506 11.90 -4.52 7.26
C THR A 506 11.27 -5.23 6.07
N VAL A 507 11.82 -6.37 5.66
CA VAL A 507 11.33 -7.18 4.54
C VAL A 507 10.40 -8.28 5.08
N THR A 508 9.23 -8.46 4.47
CA THR A 508 8.26 -9.49 4.86
C THR A 508 7.71 -10.24 3.65
N GLY A 509 7.54 -11.56 3.77
CA GLY A 509 7.08 -12.45 2.71
C GLY A 509 7.18 -13.92 3.13
N THR A 510 6.72 -14.83 2.26
CA THR A 510 6.82 -16.28 2.49
C THR A 510 8.15 -16.79 1.94
N LEU A 511 9.13 -16.98 2.82
CA LEU A 511 10.42 -17.56 2.41
C LEU A 511 10.25 -19.05 2.05
N GLY A 512 10.74 -19.43 0.88
CA GLY A 512 10.88 -20.82 0.44
C GLY A 512 12.29 -21.35 0.70
N ASP A 513 12.83 -22.08 -0.26
CA ASP A 513 14.18 -22.64 -0.25
C ASP A 513 15.25 -21.65 -0.77
N ASN A 514 16.50 -21.93 -0.43
CA ASN A 514 17.73 -21.22 -0.84
C ASN A 514 17.83 -19.69 -0.60
N GLY A 515 16.79 -19.06 -0.04
CA GLY A 515 16.73 -17.61 0.22
C GLY A 515 15.66 -16.88 -0.58
N TRP A 516 14.97 -17.57 -1.49
CA TRP A 516 13.91 -17.01 -2.33
C TRP A 516 12.59 -16.86 -1.58
N TYR A 517 11.76 -15.91 -2.00
CA TYR A 517 10.38 -15.76 -1.57
C TYR A 517 9.41 -16.38 -2.59
N VAL A 518 8.53 -17.26 -2.10
CA VAL A 518 7.46 -17.94 -2.87
C VAL A 518 6.11 -17.23 -2.72
N SER A 519 6.14 -15.92 -2.46
CA SER A 519 4.99 -15.02 -2.41
C SER A 519 5.45 -13.60 -2.76
N PRO A 520 4.53 -12.64 -2.93
CA PRO A 520 4.90 -11.23 -2.93
C PRO A 520 5.65 -10.86 -1.65
N VAL A 521 6.48 -9.83 -1.75
CA VAL A 521 7.30 -9.31 -0.66
C VAL A 521 6.94 -7.85 -0.41
N THR A 522 6.62 -7.51 0.84
CA THR A 522 6.37 -6.13 1.26
C THR A 522 7.58 -5.63 2.06
N VAL A 523 8.13 -4.48 1.68
CA VAL A 523 9.23 -3.80 2.40
C VAL A 523 8.67 -2.58 3.11
N SER A 524 8.60 -2.66 4.44
CA SER A 524 8.09 -1.59 5.30
C SER A 524 9.22 -0.73 5.86
N TYR A 525 8.99 0.58 5.96
CA TYR A 525 9.93 1.53 6.55
C TYR A 525 9.46 2.03 7.91
N THR A 526 10.40 2.30 8.80
CA THR A 526 10.14 3.01 10.07
C THR A 526 11.20 4.08 10.27
N ALA A 527 10.75 5.31 10.49
CA ALA A 527 11.60 6.46 10.77
C ALA A 527 11.49 6.92 12.23
N SER A 528 12.54 7.60 12.71
CA SER A 528 12.54 8.31 13.99
C SER A 528 13.55 9.44 13.95
N ASP A 529 13.15 10.64 14.36
CA ASP A 529 14.05 11.74 14.69
C ASP A 529 13.98 12.08 16.19
N THR A 530 15.04 12.70 16.70
CA THR A 530 15.18 13.16 18.09
C THR A 530 15.24 14.68 18.24
N GLY A 531 15.16 15.45 17.13
CA GLY A 531 15.23 16.92 17.12
C GLY A 531 13.95 17.59 16.63
N SER A 532 13.79 17.72 15.31
CA SER A 532 12.68 18.45 14.66
C SER A 532 11.43 17.58 14.40
N GLY A 533 11.56 16.24 14.50
CA GLY A 533 10.51 15.29 14.13
C GLY A 533 10.50 14.99 12.63
N ILE A 534 9.77 13.95 12.22
CA ILE A 534 9.64 13.55 10.81
C ILE A 534 8.70 14.53 10.08
N ASP A 535 9.09 14.90 8.85
CA ASP A 535 8.26 15.59 7.86
C ASP A 535 7.58 14.49 7.03
N GLU A 536 6.42 14.01 7.48
CA GLU A 536 5.72 12.85 6.88
C GLU A 536 5.26 13.13 5.45
N ASP A 537 4.96 14.40 5.10
CA ASP A 537 4.53 14.82 3.76
C ASP A 537 5.72 14.97 2.78
N ALA A 538 6.95 15.19 3.28
CA ALA A 538 8.18 15.16 2.48
C ALA A 538 8.90 13.79 2.48
N SER A 539 8.48 12.86 3.34
CA SER A 539 9.08 11.53 3.48
C SER A 539 8.43 10.49 2.57
N ASP A 540 9.23 9.51 2.16
CA ASP A 540 8.78 8.31 1.45
C ASP A 540 8.91 7.11 2.39
N LEU A 541 7.85 6.86 3.17
CA LEU A 541 7.75 5.78 4.16
C LEU A 541 6.61 4.78 3.84
N GLY A 542 6.08 4.83 2.62
CA GLY A 542 5.07 3.87 2.16
C GLY A 542 5.63 2.45 2.06
N ASP A 543 4.79 1.45 2.27
CA ASP A 543 5.17 0.05 2.06
C ASP A 543 5.44 -0.22 0.56
N ASP A 544 6.63 -0.70 0.23
CA ASP A 544 7.01 -1.12 -1.14
C ASP A 544 6.58 -2.58 -1.39
N ASP A 545 5.59 -2.80 -2.25
CA ASP A 545 5.11 -4.14 -2.64
C ASP A 545 5.84 -4.66 -3.91
N LEU A 546 6.77 -5.60 -3.70
CA LEU A 546 7.45 -6.36 -4.76
C LEU A 546 6.60 -7.59 -5.12
N LEU A 547 5.76 -7.44 -6.15
CA LEU A 547 4.75 -8.44 -6.55
C LEU A 547 5.21 -9.46 -7.61
N SER A 548 6.37 -9.24 -8.24
CA SER A 548 6.81 -9.97 -9.42
C SER A 548 8.09 -10.78 -9.20
N ASP A 549 8.18 -11.89 -9.91
CA ASP A 549 9.34 -12.79 -9.91
C ASP A 549 10.60 -12.11 -10.46
N GLY A 550 11.76 -12.33 -9.83
CA GLY A 550 13.04 -11.74 -10.20
C GLY A 550 14.13 -11.87 -9.12
N ASP A 551 15.37 -12.07 -9.60
CA ASP A 551 16.66 -12.05 -8.88
C ASP A 551 17.08 -10.60 -8.54
N GLY A 552 17.60 -10.37 -7.33
CA GLY A 552 18.32 -9.15 -6.97
C GLY A 552 17.45 -7.89 -6.89
N GLN A 553 16.17 -8.03 -6.56
CA GLN A 553 15.26 -6.89 -6.44
C GLN A 553 15.60 -6.02 -5.22
N SER A 554 15.18 -4.76 -5.27
CA SER A 554 15.46 -3.78 -4.22
C SER A 554 14.38 -2.70 -4.13
N ALA A 555 14.22 -2.16 -2.93
CA ALA A 555 13.22 -1.17 -2.55
C ALA A 555 13.87 -0.14 -1.61
N SER A 556 13.42 1.13 -1.62
CA SER A 556 14.05 2.17 -0.78
C SER A 556 13.16 3.36 -0.41
N GLY A 557 12.79 3.43 0.87
CA GLY A 557 12.16 4.59 1.49
C GLY A 557 13.18 5.63 1.98
N THR A 558 12.74 6.87 2.11
CA THR A 558 13.55 8.02 2.55
C THR A 558 12.80 8.83 3.61
N ALA A 559 13.39 8.95 4.80
CA ALA A 559 12.90 9.83 5.84
C ALA A 559 13.47 11.24 5.64
N VAL A 560 12.61 12.24 5.83
CA VAL A 560 12.95 13.66 5.90
C VAL A 560 12.52 14.18 7.27
N ASP A 561 13.31 15.05 7.91
CA ASP A 561 12.91 15.73 9.15
C ASP A 561 12.33 17.12 8.84
N ASN A 562 11.61 17.72 9.79
CA ASN A 562 10.98 19.03 9.58
C ASN A 562 12.01 20.14 9.27
N ALA A 563 13.25 19.97 9.73
CA ALA A 563 14.39 20.82 9.40
C ALA A 563 14.94 20.64 7.96
N GLY A 564 14.48 19.62 7.21
CA GLY A 564 14.86 19.35 5.82
C GLY A 564 16.09 18.46 5.63
N ASN A 565 16.63 17.87 6.69
CA ASN A 565 17.63 16.81 6.62
C ASN A 565 16.98 15.50 6.16
N SER A 566 17.75 14.61 5.52
CA SER A 566 17.22 13.35 4.99
C SER A 566 18.15 12.16 5.15
N ALA A 567 17.56 10.96 5.22
CA ALA A 567 18.24 9.67 5.21
C ALA A 567 17.42 8.62 4.46
N THR A 568 18.09 7.70 3.77
CA THR A 568 17.46 6.65 2.96
C THR A 568 17.80 5.27 3.52
N ALA A 569 16.81 4.38 3.62
CA ALA A 569 17.02 2.95 3.83
C ALA A 569 16.81 2.21 2.52
N THR A 570 17.61 1.17 2.25
CA THR A 570 17.45 0.33 1.06
C THR A 570 17.43 -1.12 1.51
N ALA A 571 16.40 -1.87 1.12
CA ALA A 571 16.45 -3.33 1.12
C ALA A 571 16.95 -3.78 -0.27
N SER A 572 17.96 -4.63 -0.30
CA SER A 572 18.57 -5.16 -1.53
C SER A 572 18.64 -6.68 -1.49
N ASP A 573 18.97 -7.29 -2.63
CA ASP A 573 19.21 -8.72 -2.74
C ASP A 573 17.96 -9.54 -2.33
N ILE A 574 16.78 -9.06 -2.78
CA ILE A 574 15.48 -9.70 -2.60
C ILE A 574 15.18 -10.56 -3.83
N ASP A 575 15.24 -11.88 -3.64
CA ASP A 575 14.98 -12.85 -4.70
C ASP A 575 13.54 -13.40 -4.57
N ILE A 576 12.72 -13.23 -5.60
CA ILE A 576 11.29 -13.64 -5.59
C ILE A 576 11.05 -14.60 -6.75
N ASP A 577 10.38 -15.72 -6.48
CA ASP A 577 9.95 -16.67 -7.51
C ASP A 577 8.69 -17.42 -7.05
N GLN A 578 7.55 -17.07 -7.64
CA GLN A 578 6.23 -17.61 -7.34
C GLN A 578 5.72 -18.57 -8.43
N THR A 579 6.50 -18.77 -9.49
CA THR A 579 6.07 -19.52 -10.67
C THR A 579 6.43 -21.00 -10.53
N ASP A 580 5.43 -21.88 -10.51
CA ASP A 580 5.66 -23.32 -10.55
C ASP A 580 6.49 -23.72 -11.80
N PRO A 581 7.53 -24.58 -11.67
CA PRO A 581 8.41 -24.94 -12.78
C PRO A 581 7.68 -25.71 -13.89
N ASP A 582 8.06 -25.51 -15.14
CA ASP A 582 7.57 -26.31 -16.27
C ASP A 582 8.09 -27.76 -16.19
N VAL A 583 7.20 -28.75 -16.22
CA VAL A 583 7.57 -30.19 -16.25
C VAL A 583 7.23 -30.84 -17.61
N THR A 584 8.28 -31.21 -18.34
CA THR A 584 8.17 -31.95 -19.61
C THR A 584 8.29 -33.46 -19.35
N VAL A 585 7.17 -34.17 -19.55
CA VAL A 585 7.08 -35.62 -19.35
C VAL A 585 7.35 -36.43 -20.63
N PRO A 586 7.75 -37.71 -20.52
CA PRO A 586 7.81 -38.63 -21.65
C PRO A 586 6.43 -38.83 -22.31
N ALA A 587 6.43 -39.27 -23.57
CA ALA A 587 5.23 -39.87 -24.16
C ALA A 587 4.97 -41.27 -23.57
N ASP A 588 3.72 -41.73 -23.63
CA ASP A 588 3.32 -43.07 -23.18
C ASP A 588 4.20 -44.17 -23.82
N GLN A 589 4.67 -45.10 -23.00
CA GLN A 589 5.58 -46.17 -23.41
C GLN A 589 4.86 -47.51 -23.47
N VAL A 590 5.05 -48.26 -24.55
CA VAL A 590 4.65 -49.67 -24.65
C VAL A 590 5.92 -50.51 -24.81
N VAL A 591 6.09 -51.49 -23.93
CA VAL A 591 7.23 -52.42 -23.94
C VAL A 591 6.73 -53.86 -23.86
N SER A 592 7.56 -54.81 -24.30
CA SER A 592 7.29 -56.24 -24.15
C SER A 592 8.26 -56.87 -23.16
N SER A 593 7.81 -57.89 -22.43
CA SER A 593 8.65 -58.77 -21.61
C SER A 593 8.29 -60.24 -21.85
N GLY A 594 9.26 -61.14 -21.68
CA GLY A 594 9.01 -62.59 -21.52
C GLY A 594 8.91 -63.02 -20.06
N ASP A 595 9.19 -62.11 -19.11
CA ASP A 595 9.09 -62.35 -17.67
C ASP A 595 7.71 -61.88 -17.16
N PRO A 596 6.87 -62.76 -16.56
CA PRO A 596 5.60 -62.38 -15.94
C PRO A 596 5.73 -61.34 -14.82
N ALA A 597 6.90 -61.17 -14.20
CA ALA A 597 7.18 -60.10 -13.25
C ALA A 597 7.25 -58.70 -13.89
N GLY A 598 7.34 -58.62 -15.22
CA GLY A 598 7.27 -57.39 -16.01
C GLY A 598 8.59 -56.99 -16.67
N ALA A 599 8.81 -55.69 -16.87
CA ALA A 599 9.93 -55.13 -17.64
C ALA A 599 10.68 -54.03 -16.88
N VAL A 600 12.01 -53.94 -17.03
CA VAL A 600 12.78 -52.76 -16.60
C VAL A 600 12.58 -51.64 -17.63
N VAL A 601 12.00 -50.51 -17.21
CA VAL A 601 11.65 -49.41 -18.12
C VAL A 601 12.41 -48.13 -17.76
N ASN A 602 12.92 -47.45 -18.79
CA ASN A 602 13.76 -46.27 -18.67
C ASN A 602 13.13 -45.09 -19.42
N PHE A 603 13.08 -43.96 -18.73
CA PHE A 603 12.61 -42.67 -19.24
C PHE A 603 13.42 -41.51 -18.62
N SER A 604 13.29 -40.32 -19.20
CA SER A 604 13.94 -39.11 -18.70
C SER A 604 12.97 -37.93 -18.84
N PRO A 605 12.23 -37.56 -17.78
CA PRO A 605 11.56 -36.26 -17.76
C PRO A 605 12.61 -35.14 -17.75
N THR A 606 12.19 -33.92 -18.07
CA THR A 606 13.00 -32.71 -17.89
C THR A 606 12.14 -31.62 -17.28
N GLY A 607 12.74 -30.78 -16.45
CA GLY A 607 12.09 -29.62 -15.85
C GLY A 607 12.85 -28.36 -16.21
N SER A 608 12.15 -27.23 -16.23
CA SER A 608 12.72 -25.92 -16.49
C SER A 608 11.96 -24.86 -15.71
N ASP A 609 12.69 -23.98 -15.04
CA ASP A 609 12.19 -22.69 -14.61
C ASP A 609 13.09 -21.59 -15.22
N ALA A 610 12.56 -20.38 -15.33
CA ALA A 610 13.16 -19.19 -15.91
C ALA A 610 13.66 -18.15 -14.89
N THR A 611 13.27 -18.26 -13.61
CA THR A 611 13.55 -17.31 -12.54
C THR A 611 14.62 -17.85 -11.59
N SER A 612 14.27 -18.70 -10.60
CA SER A 612 15.24 -19.35 -9.71
C SER A 612 15.96 -20.55 -10.35
N GLY A 613 15.37 -21.11 -11.40
CA GLY A 613 15.87 -22.26 -12.15
C GLY A 613 15.58 -23.61 -11.49
N ILE A 614 15.66 -24.70 -12.26
CA ILE A 614 15.28 -26.03 -11.77
C ILE A 614 16.30 -26.60 -10.75
N ALA A 615 15.82 -27.04 -9.58
CA ALA A 615 16.63 -27.73 -8.57
C ALA A 615 16.59 -29.25 -8.76
N SER A 616 15.40 -29.82 -9.01
CA SER A 616 15.25 -31.26 -9.20
C SER A 616 14.06 -31.66 -10.07
N VAL A 617 14.12 -32.86 -10.64
CA VAL A 617 12.97 -33.57 -11.19
C VAL A 617 13.02 -35.00 -10.70
N THR A 618 11.95 -35.46 -10.05
CA THR A 618 11.84 -36.81 -9.49
C THR A 618 10.76 -37.61 -10.23
N SER A 619 10.62 -38.90 -9.94
CA SER A 619 9.61 -39.74 -10.58
C SER A 619 9.20 -40.91 -9.70
N ASN A 620 7.90 -41.23 -9.70
CA ASN A 620 7.32 -42.35 -8.97
C ASN A 620 6.31 -43.11 -9.87
N PRO A 621 6.57 -44.40 -10.22
CA PRO A 621 7.81 -45.15 -9.99
C PRO A 621 9.06 -44.50 -10.64
N ALA A 622 10.25 -44.84 -10.15
CA ALA A 622 11.50 -44.26 -10.64
C ALA A 622 11.93 -44.85 -11.99
N SER A 623 12.66 -44.08 -12.80
CA SER A 623 13.28 -44.57 -14.04
C SER A 623 14.27 -45.71 -13.74
N GLY A 624 14.23 -46.78 -14.52
CA GLY A 624 15.01 -48.00 -14.29
C GLY A 624 14.38 -48.98 -13.29
N SER A 625 13.15 -48.71 -12.80
CA SER A 625 12.38 -49.69 -12.02
C SER A 625 11.87 -50.83 -12.91
N VAL A 626 11.53 -51.97 -12.28
CA VAL A 626 10.67 -52.99 -12.89
C VAL A 626 9.22 -52.51 -12.83
N PHE A 627 8.56 -52.49 -13.97
CA PHE A 627 7.13 -52.22 -14.13
C PHE A 627 6.40 -53.54 -14.38
N PRO A 628 5.33 -53.85 -13.63
CA PRO A 628 4.58 -55.10 -13.80
C PRO A 628 3.83 -55.15 -15.13
N VAL A 629 3.43 -56.35 -15.55
CA VAL A 629 2.54 -56.57 -16.71
C VAL A 629 1.23 -55.78 -16.56
N GLY A 630 0.77 -55.17 -17.65
CA GLY A 630 -0.35 -54.22 -17.66
C GLY A 630 0.12 -52.75 -17.69
N THR A 631 -0.77 -51.82 -17.35
CA THR A 631 -0.51 -50.37 -17.44
C THR A 631 -0.26 -49.76 -16.05
N THR A 632 0.86 -49.07 -15.90
CA THR A 632 1.25 -48.30 -14.71
C THR A 632 1.35 -46.82 -15.06
N THR A 633 0.79 -45.94 -14.23
CA THR A 633 1.01 -44.48 -14.33
C THR A 633 2.29 -44.10 -13.59
N VAL A 634 3.13 -43.29 -14.23
CA VAL A 634 4.29 -42.63 -13.60
C VAL A 634 3.93 -41.17 -13.36
N THR A 635 4.12 -40.68 -12.13
CA THR A 635 4.09 -39.25 -11.81
C THR A 635 5.50 -38.71 -11.78
N HIS A 636 5.72 -37.54 -12.35
CA HIS A 636 6.95 -36.77 -12.30
C HIS A 636 6.67 -35.47 -11.57
N THR A 637 7.47 -35.15 -10.56
CA THR A 637 7.38 -33.92 -9.79
C THR A 637 8.64 -33.10 -10.04
N ALA A 638 8.48 -31.87 -10.54
CA ALA A 638 9.54 -30.90 -10.72
C ALA A 638 9.59 -29.94 -9.51
N THR A 639 10.77 -29.43 -9.19
CA THR A 639 11.00 -28.46 -8.11
C THR A 639 12.08 -27.48 -8.53
N ASP A 640 11.82 -26.19 -8.42
CA ASP A 640 12.79 -25.11 -8.68
C ASP A 640 13.69 -24.85 -7.47
N ASN A 641 14.55 -23.82 -7.53
CA ASN A 641 15.44 -23.45 -6.43
C ASN A 641 14.74 -22.60 -5.34
N ALA A 642 13.55 -22.07 -5.58
CA ALA A 642 12.73 -21.38 -4.59
C ALA A 642 11.81 -22.32 -3.78
N GLY A 643 11.55 -23.52 -4.30
CA GLY A 643 10.73 -24.55 -3.68
C GLY A 643 9.31 -24.71 -4.26
N ASN A 644 8.96 -24.03 -5.36
CA ASN A 644 7.67 -24.27 -6.03
C ASN A 644 7.68 -25.62 -6.77
N THR A 645 6.51 -26.20 -7.05
CA THR A 645 6.41 -27.59 -7.51
C THR A 645 5.26 -27.86 -8.48
N SER A 646 5.59 -28.44 -9.63
CA SER A 646 4.60 -28.94 -10.59
C SER A 646 4.64 -30.46 -10.75
N GLU A 647 3.52 -31.04 -11.19
CA GLU A 647 3.42 -32.47 -11.51
C GLU A 647 2.91 -32.72 -12.93
N GLY A 648 3.46 -33.78 -13.54
CA GLY A 648 2.99 -34.32 -14.82
C GLY A 648 3.03 -35.84 -14.81
N THR A 649 2.24 -36.49 -15.67
CA THR A 649 2.13 -37.95 -15.72
C THR A 649 2.26 -38.52 -17.12
N HIS A 650 2.83 -39.71 -17.25
CA HIS A 650 2.71 -40.57 -18.44
C HIS A 650 2.40 -42.02 -18.02
N THR A 651 2.06 -42.88 -18.97
CA THR A 651 1.82 -44.31 -18.71
C THR A 651 2.88 -45.22 -19.33
N VAL A 652 3.19 -46.30 -18.62
CA VAL A 652 4.03 -47.41 -19.06
C VAL A 652 3.15 -48.64 -19.15
N THR A 653 3.01 -49.23 -20.33
CA THR A 653 2.27 -50.48 -20.55
C THR A 653 3.23 -51.61 -20.92
N VAL A 654 3.28 -52.64 -20.08
CA VAL A 654 4.10 -53.83 -20.27
C VAL A 654 3.24 -54.96 -20.78
N SER A 655 3.51 -55.42 -22.01
CA SER A 655 2.84 -56.56 -22.64
C SER A 655 3.66 -57.83 -22.43
N LEU A 656 3.03 -58.89 -21.92
CA LEU A 656 3.69 -60.19 -21.77
C LEU A 656 3.67 -60.94 -23.13
N VAL A 657 4.87 -61.27 -23.61
CA VAL A 657 5.12 -61.94 -24.90
C VAL A 657 5.99 -63.17 -24.61
N LEU A 658 5.40 -64.34 -24.76
CA LEU A 658 6.03 -65.64 -24.48
C LEU A 658 6.45 -66.32 -25.79
N ASP A 659 7.54 -67.08 -25.74
CA ASP A 659 7.97 -67.90 -26.88
C ASP A 659 7.04 -69.10 -27.07
N ILE A 660 6.69 -69.40 -28.32
CA ILE A 660 5.79 -70.50 -28.69
C ILE A 660 6.34 -71.25 -29.92
N ASP A 661 5.94 -72.51 -30.10
CA ASP A 661 6.24 -73.31 -31.29
C ASP A 661 4.97 -74.03 -31.78
N ILE A 662 4.47 -73.66 -32.97
CA ILE A 662 3.25 -74.20 -33.59
C ILE A 662 3.61 -75.42 -34.42
N LYS A 663 3.85 -76.53 -33.70
CA LYS A 663 4.14 -77.93 -34.13
C LYS A 663 5.60 -78.34 -33.85
N PRO A 664 5.96 -78.48 -32.55
CA PRO A 664 7.34 -78.67 -32.13
C PRO A 664 8.14 -79.73 -32.88
N GLY A 665 9.42 -79.40 -33.12
CA GLY A 665 10.34 -80.25 -33.87
C GLY A 665 10.15 -80.21 -35.40
N SER A 666 9.54 -79.15 -35.93
CA SER A 666 9.44 -78.88 -37.38
C SER A 666 9.94 -77.48 -37.74
N ASP A 667 10.56 -77.30 -38.91
CA ASP A 667 10.93 -75.98 -39.46
C ASP A 667 10.87 -76.01 -41.01
N VAL A 668 10.16 -75.13 -41.71
CA VAL A 668 9.18 -74.13 -41.21
C VAL A 668 7.85 -74.81 -40.96
N ASN A 669 7.24 -74.55 -39.80
CA ASN A 669 6.13 -75.29 -39.19
C ASN A 669 4.97 -75.68 -40.15
N PRO A 670 4.94 -76.92 -40.71
CA PRO A 670 4.02 -77.25 -41.81
C PRO A 670 2.57 -77.50 -41.35
N LEU A 671 1.67 -76.55 -41.64
CA LEU A 671 0.26 -76.52 -41.25
C LEU A 671 -0.68 -76.99 -42.38
N ASN A 672 -1.69 -77.81 -42.08
CA ASN A 672 -2.65 -78.32 -43.06
C ASN A 672 -4.09 -77.87 -42.73
N LEU A 673 -4.56 -76.84 -43.45
CA LEU A 673 -5.91 -76.25 -43.27
C LEU A 673 -7.05 -77.20 -43.67
N ASN A 674 -6.77 -78.26 -44.43
CA ASN A 674 -7.76 -79.22 -44.95
C ASN A 674 -7.75 -80.57 -44.18
N GLY A 675 -7.20 -80.59 -42.95
CA GLY A 675 -7.18 -81.77 -42.09
C GLY A 675 -8.17 -81.66 -40.92
N ASN A 676 -8.99 -82.70 -40.70
CA ASN A 676 -9.89 -82.81 -39.54
C ASN A 676 -9.12 -83.20 -38.25
N GLY A 677 -7.97 -82.57 -38.00
CA GLY A 677 -7.08 -82.90 -36.89
C GLY A 677 -6.49 -81.65 -36.25
N VAL A 678 -6.05 -81.79 -35.01
CA VAL A 678 -5.38 -80.74 -34.25
C VAL A 678 -3.90 -80.61 -34.62
N VAL A 679 -3.34 -79.43 -34.41
CA VAL A 679 -1.90 -79.18 -34.38
C VAL A 679 -1.48 -78.97 -32.92
N PRO A 680 -0.39 -79.61 -32.43
CA PRO A 680 0.17 -79.27 -31.14
C PRO A 680 0.81 -77.88 -31.22
N VAL A 681 0.67 -77.08 -30.17
CA VAL A 681 1.36 -75.80 -29.99
C VAL A 681 1.96 -75.82 -28.60
N ALA A 682 3.27 -75.64 -28.50
CA ALA A 682 3.94 -75.44 -27.23
C ALA A 682 3.96 -73.95 -26.89
N ILE A 683 3.69 -73.63 -25.62
CA ILE A 683 4.15 -72.40 -24.98
C ILE A 683 5.38 -72.80 -24.17
N LEU A 684 6.54 -72.25 -24.53
CA LEU A 684 7.81 -72.71 -23.99
C LEU A 684 8.02 -72.19 -22.57
N GLY A 685 8.55 -73.03 -21.68
CA GLY A 685 8.88 -72.65 -20.31
C GLY A 685 10.20 -71.88 -20.23
N SER A 686 10.47 -71.30 -19.05
CA SER A 686 11.79 -70.70 -18.77
C SER A 686 12.10 -70.70 -17.26
N ASP A 687 13.26 -70.18 -16.88
CA ASP A 687 13.63 -70.00 -15.46
C ASP A 687 12.78 -68.92 -14.74
N VAL A 688 12.03 -68.10 -15.49
CA VAL A 688 11.06 -67.12 -14.96
C VAL A 688 9.59 -67.47 -15.23
N LEU A 689 9.31 -68.47 -16.08
CA LEU A 689 7.95 -68.85 -16.50
C LEU A 689 7.56 -70.27 -16.06
N ASP A 690 6.71 -70.37 -15.04
CA ASP A 690 5.99 -71.60 -14.71
C ASP A 690 4.73 -71.75 -15.58
N VAL A 691 4.84 -72.47 -16.69
CA VAL A 691 3.72 -72.72 -17.62
C VAL A 691 2.52 -73.43 -16.97
N THR A 692 2.67 -74.07 -15.81
CA THR A 692 1.54 -74.70 -15.10
C THR A 692 0.58 -73.67 -14.49
N THR A 693 1.00 -72.41 -14.42
CA THR A 693 0.17 -71.28 -13.98
C THR A 693 -0.69 -70.68 -15.11
N ILE A 694 -0.56 -71.15 -16.35
CA ILE A 694 -1.37 -70.70 -17.49
C ILE A 694 -2.80 -71.27 -17.41
N ASN A 695 -3.82 -70.44 -17.63
CA ASN A 695 -5.20 -70.88 -17.74
C ASN A 695 -5.47 -71.40 -19.16
N VAL A 696 -5.23 -72.70 -19.37
CA VAL A 696 -5.36 -73.40 -20.66
C VAL A 696 -6.70 -73.13 -21.38
N SER A 697 -7.78 -72.83 -20.65
CA SER A 697 -9.10 -72.55 -21.26
C SER A 697 -9.20 -71.20 -22.02
N THR A 698 -8.25 -70.29 -21.79
CA THR A 698 -8.17 -68.96 -22.43
C THR A 698 -7.21 -68.93 -23.62
N VAL A 699 -6.29 -69.90 -23.69
CA VAL A 699 -5.31 -70.03 -24.77
C VAL A 699 -6.03 -70.14 -26.11
N SER A 700 -5.65 -69.31 -27.09
CA SER A 700 -6.30 -69.26 -28.38
C SER A 700 -5.41 -68.73 -29.50
N ILE A 701 -5.65 -69.23 -30.72
CA ILE A 701 -5.20 -68.57 -31.97
C ILE A 701 -6.46 -68.19 -32.75
N ASN A 702 -6.74 -66.89 -32.85
CA ASN A 702 -7.87 -66.30 -33.57
C ASN A 702 -9.26 -66.90 -33.23
N GLY A 703 -9.47 -67.32 -31.97
CA GLY A 703 -10.71 -67.95 -31.50
C GLY A 703 -10.72 -69.48 -31.52
N SER A 704 -9.74 -70.14 -32.16
CA SER A 704 -9.50 -71.58 -32.02
C SER A 704 -9.05 -71.87 -30.58
N THR A 705 -9.69 -72.82 -29.89
CA THR A 705 -9.42 -73.16 -28.48
C THR A 705 -8.92 -74.61 -28.33
N PRO A 706 -8.21 -74.96 -27.22
CA PRO A 706 -7.67 -76.30 -27.03
C PRO A 706 -8.74 -77.39 -27.01
N ALA A 707 -8.52 -78.43 -27.81
CA ALA A 707 -9.41 -79.61 -27.89
C ALA A 707 -9.41 -80.46 -26.60
N HIS A 708 -8.45 -80.21 -25.70
CA HIS A 708 -8.33 -80.74 -24.34
C HIS A 708 -7.41 -79.82 -23.53
N ASN A 709 -7.27 -80.09 -22.22
CA ASN A 709 -6.48 -79.33 -21.24
C ASN A 709 -4.94 -79.33 -21.48
N GLY A 710 -4.47 -79.57 -22.71
CA GLY A 710 -3.06 -79.75 -23.04
C GLY A 710 -2.40 -80.94 -22.32
N HIS A 711 -1.08 -80.92 -22.27
CA HIS A 711 -0.23 -81.69 -21.37
C HIS A 711 1.10 -80.94 -21.15
N ILE A 712 1.90 -81.40 -20.18
CA ILE A 712 3.25 -80.85 -19.92
C ILE A 712 4.29 -81.82 -20.50
N GLU A 713 5.22 -81.29 -21.29
CA GLU A 713 6.32 -82.00 -21.95
C GLU A 713 7.48 -81.01 -22.15
N ASP A 714 8.72 -81.50 -22.10
CA ASP A 714 9.90 -80.76 -22.56
C ASP A 714 10.02 -81.07 -24.07
N VAL A 715 9.74 -80.08 -24.93
CA VAL A 715 9.69 -80.29 -26.39
C VAL A 715 10.93 -79.79 -27.13
N ASN A 716 11.84 -79.12 -26.43
CA ASN A 716 13.06 -78.53 -26.99
C ASN A 716 14.37 -79.18 -26.44
N ASP A 717 14.27 -80.12 -25.49
CA ASP A 717 15.35 -80.79 -24.75
C ASP A 717 16.22 -79.83 -23.89
N ASP A 718 15.68 -78.69 -23.42
CA ASP A 718 16.41 -77.72 -22.58
C ASP A 718 16.37 -78.03 -21.06
N GLY A 719 15.43 -78.87 -20.62
CA GLY A 719 15.27 -79.31 -19.24
C GLY A 719 14.24 -78.51 -18.41
N VAL A 720 13.57 -77.53 -19.00
CA VAL A 720 12.39 -76.84 -18.45
C VAL A 720 11.12 -77.56 -18.94
N ALA A 721 9.94 -77.15 -18.45
CA ALA A 721 8.67 -77.77 -18.77
C ALA A 721 7.82 -76.84 -19.64
N ASP A 722 7.38 -77.31 -20.81
CA ASP A 722 6.53 -76.57 -21.74
C ASP A 722 5.06 -77.00 -21.62
N LEU A 723 4.15 -76.11 -22.00
CA LEU A 723 2.71 -76.40 -22.08
C LEU A 723 2.31 -76.69 -23.53
N VAL A 724 2.05 -77.96 -23.83
CA VAL A 724 1.61 -78.40 -25.17
C VAL A 724 0.09 -78.44 -25.24
N VAL A 725 -0.52 -77.40 -25.81
CA VAL A 725 -1.94 -77.38 -26.18
C VAL A 725 -2.16 -77.98 -27.58
N HIS A 726 -3.40 -78.34 -27.90
CA HIS A 726 -3.76 -78.91 -29.20
C HIS A 726 -4.93 -78.14 -29.81
N LEU A 727 -4.64 -77.33 -30.83
CA LEU A 727 -5.59 -76.39 -31.45
C LEU A 727 -6.05 -76.87 -32.83
N THR A 728 -7.21 -76.40 -33.30
CA THR A 728 -7.77 -76.79 -34.60
C THR A 728 -7.36 -75.79 -35.71
N PRO A 729 -6.59 -76.20 -36.74
CA PRO A 729 -6.09 -75.29 -37.78
C PRO A 729 -7.15 -74.64 -38.69
N SER A 730 -8.31 -75.28 -38.88
CA SER A 730 -9.41 -74.68 -39.65
C SER A 730 -9.97 -73.42 -39.00
N ASP A 731 -9.78 -73.31 -37.69
CA ASP A 731 -10.45 -72.32 -36.85
C ASP A 731 -9.53 -71.10 -36.59
N PHE A 732 -8.31 -71.12 -37.12
CA PHE A 732 -7.37 -69.98 -37.11
C PHE A 732 -7.78 -68.83 -38.05
N GLY A 733 -8.89 -68.95 -38.78
CA GLY A 733 -9.40 -67.92 -39.70
C GLY A 733 -8.56 -67.70 -40.97
N ILE A 734 -7.63 -68.61 -41.26
CA ILE A 734 -6.79 -68.57 -42.47
C ILE A 734 -7.64 -69.04 -43.67
N ASP A 735 -7.61 -68.30 -44.79
CA ASP A 735 -8.34 -68.70 -45.99
C ASP A 735 -7.81 -70.03 -46.55
N THR A 736 -8.71 -71.00 -46.72
CA THR A 736 -8.41 -72.29 -47.37
C THR A 736 -7.91 -72.17 -48.82
N ALA A 737 -8.07 -71.01 -49.45
CA ALA A 737 -7.49 -70.68 -50.76
C ALA A 737 -6.05 -70.11 -50.69
N THR A 738 -5.48 -69.90 -49.49
CA THR A 738 -4.08 -69.44 -49.32
C THR A 738 -3.10 -70.39 -50.03
N PRO A 739 -2.15 -69.88 -50.84
CA PRO A 739 -1.24 -70.72 -51.60
C PRO A 739 -0.37 -71.64 -50.72
N GLY A 740 -0.20 -72.89 -51.17
CA GLY A 740 0.76 -73.81 -50.59
C GLY A 740 2.19 -73.28 -50.71
N GLY A 741 2.91 -73.22 -49.59
CA GLY A 741 4.23 -72.62 -49.47
C GLY A 741 4.26 -71.19 -48.94
N THR A 742 3.10 -70.53 -48.76
CA THR A 742 3.01 -69.28 -48.01
C THR A 742 3.38 -69.52 -46.54
N VAL A 743 4.19 -68.61 -45.97
CA VAL A 743 4.47 -68.53 -44.53
C VAL A 743 3.58 -67.43 -43.93
N LEU A 744 3.04 -67.66 -42.73
CA LEU A 744 2.21 -66.73 -41.98
C LEU A 744 2.64 -66.73 -40.50
N THR A 745 2.91 -65.56 -39.95
CA THR A 745 3.03 -65.39 -38.49
C THR A 745 1.64 -65.51 -37.87
N LEU A 746 1.45 -66.45 -36.95
CA LEU A 746 0.24 -66.57 -36.15
C LEU A 746 0.48 -66.02 -34.76
N THR A 747 -0.51 -65.33 -34.20
CA THR A 747 -0.48 -64.87 -32.81
C THR A 747 -1.36 -65.76 -31.96
N LEU A 748 -0.75 -66.34 -30.92
CA LEU A 748 -1.44 -66.96 -29.80
C LEU A 748 -1.68 -65.89 -28.73
N THR A 749 -2.82 -65.97 -28.06
CA THR A 749 -3.15 -65.17 -26.88
C THR A 749 -3.63 -66.10 -25.76
N GLY A 750 -3.43 -65.73 -24.51
CA GLY A 750 -3.98 -66.44 -23.36
C GLY A 750 -3.88 -65.62 -22.09
N GLU A 751 -4.33 -66.20 -20.99
CA GLU A 751 -4.27 -65.62 -19.65
C GLU A 751 -3.65 -66.63 -18.67
N PHE A 752 -3.02 -66.11 -17.62
CA PHE A 752 -2.65 -66.87 -16.45
C PHE A 752 -3.87 -67.12 -15.54
N ASN A 753 -3.73 -68.00 -14.55
CA ASN A 753 -4.79 -68.30 -13.59
C ASN A 753 -5.14 -67.11 -12.65
N ASP A 754 -4.40 -65.99 -12.75
CA ASP A 754 -4.66 -64.72 -12.06
C ASP A 754 -5.19 -63.61 -13.01
N GLU A 755 -5.64 -63.98 -14.21
CA GLU A 755 -6.17 -63.08 -15.26
C GLU A 755 -5.10 -62.19 -15.94
N THR A 756 -3.80 -62.40 -15.67
CA THR A 756 -2.71 -61.73 -16.40
C THR A 756 -2.70 -62.18 -17.86
N ALA A 757 -2.91 -61.26 -18.81
CA ALA A 757 -2.92 -61.58 -20.25
C ALA A 757 -1.51 -61.66 -20.86
N PHE A 758 -1.32 -62.61 -21.80
CA PHE A 758 -0.11 -62.76 -22.59
C PHE A 758 -0.41 -63.04 -24.07
N SER A 759 0.63 -62.92 -24.88
CA SER A 759 0.63 -63.30 -26.29
C SER A 759 1.90 -64.08 -26.65
N GLY A 760 1.94 -64.69 -27.84
CA GLY A 760 3.13 -65.30 -28.42
C GLY A 760 2.99 -65.39 -29.95
N GLN A 761 4.10 -65.50 -30.68
CA GLN A 761 4.10 -65.54 -32.14
C GLN A 761 5.04 -66.60 -32.71
N ASP A 762 4.60 -67.29 -33.78
CA ASP A 762 5.40 -68.25 -34.56
C ASP A 762 4.95 -68.29 -36.03
N ASP A 763 5.86 -68.68 -36.92
CA ASP A 763 5.74 -68.67 -38.38
C ASP A 763 5.36 -70.06 -38.94
N VAL A 764 4.08 -70.24 -39.30
CA VAL A 764 3.61 -71.48 -39.92
C VAL A 764 3.72 -71.44 -41.45
N ARG A 765 3.97 -72.59 -42.07
CA ARG A 765 3.98 -72.78 -43.52
C ARG A 765 2.75 -73.55 -43.98
N ILE A 766 1.94 -72.94 -44.85
CA ILE A 766 0.73 -73.58 -45.38
C ILE A 766 1.09 -74.70 -46.36
N ASN A 767 0.61 -75.92 -46.08
CA ASN A 767 0.77 -77.07 -46.97
C ASN A 767 -0.14 -76.95 -48.20
N GLY A 768 0.44 -77.13 -49.40
CA GLY A 768 -0.35 -77.19 -50.63
C GLY A 768 -1.16 -78.49 -50.75
N ASN A 769 -2.32 -78.41 -51.41
CA ASN A 769 -3.31 -79.50 -51.54
C ASN A 769 -2.81 -80.83 -52.17
N ASN A 770 -1.54 -80.93 -52.58
CA ASN A 770 -0.92 -82.12 -53.16
C ASN A 770 0.09 -82.84 -52.25
N GLU A 771 0.47 -82.31 -51.07
CA GLU A 771 1.48 -82.95 -50.20
C GLU A 771 0.94 -84.08 -49.30
N ASN A 772 -0.30 -84.53 -49.52
CA ASN A 772 -0.92 -85.70 -48.90
C ASN A 772 -0.34 -87.05 -49.39
N SER A 773 0.99 -87.14 -49.54
CA SER A 773 1.68 -88.37 -49.91
C SER A 773 1.84 -89.28 -48.69
N LYS A 774 1.04 -90.36 -48.63
CA LYS A 774 1.05 -91.31 -47.51
C LYS A 774 2.34 -92.15 -47.50
N GLY A 775 3.34 -91.70 -46.75
CA GLY A 775 4.55 -92.45 -46.42
C GLY A 775 4.25 -93.72 -45.62
N LYS A 776 3.83 -94.80 -46.29
CA LYS A 776 3.78 -96.13 -45.68
C LYS A 776 5.19 -96.60 -45.37
N GLY A 777 5.54 -96.63 -44.08
CA GLY A 777 6.84 -97.11 -43.61
C GLY A 777 7.15 -98.54 -44.10
N GLY A 778 8.15 -98.66 -44.98
CA GLY A 778 8.76 -99.94 -45.34
C GLY A 778 9.73 -100.39 -44.25
N LYS A 779 9.72 -101.69 -43.90
CA LYS A 779 10.54 -102.19 -42.79
C LYS A 779 11.99 -102.53 -43.18
N GLY A 780 12.92 -101.92 -42.45
CA GLY A 780 14.10 -102.58 -41.88
C GLY A 780 15.40 -102.55 -42.70
N PRO A 781 16.46 -103.24 -42.22
CA PRO A 781 16.53 -104.07 -41.02
C PRO A 781 17.56 -103.60 -39.95
N LYS A 782 17.45 -104.21 -38.75
CA LYS A 782 18.42 -104.29 -37.63
C LYS A 782 19.62 -103.32 -37.62
#